data_AF-A0A1F5G4D4-F1
#
_entry.id   AF-A0A1F5G4D4-F1
#
_cell.length_a   1.000
_cell.length_b   1.000
_cell.length_c   1.000
_cell.angle_alpha   90.00
_cell.angle_beta   90.00
_cell.angle_gamma   90.00
#
_symmetry.space_group_name_H-M   'P 1'
#
loop_
_entity.id
_entity.type
_entity.pdbx_description
1 polymer ?
#
loop_
_entity_poly.entity_id
_entity_poly.type
_entity_poly.pdbx_seq_one_letter_code
_entity_poly.pdbx_strand_id
1 'polypeptide(L)'
;MLKKLFQQLKPAKYIIILAFSPLVFLGFQPEVFAQDQKPAFVNIVNPVRGKDFWTQEFSPLEPVKGQYEVISAKNLPATWLLRHDAFSNPESASFFKEFTKNQELGIFLEITPSLTKEAGVTYNQSESWHRAKSVFLTGYSPDVRKKLITTAFEKFKQVFGYYPKSVGAWWIDANSLSFMKEKYGVFASLVVADQFSTDDYQVWGLYFSVPYYPSKKNGLVPAQSSNSKIGVVQIQWAPRDPFNAYGPGVQESTYSVQPNDYILAHNLDISYFGKLFDIYTDPKPPSQFGQITIGLENDFSWPKFKEEYQNQMSFVEKKIAQGRVKAVTMSQFSDWYRTKFPDISPAHLIFVDDPLGSEGKVLWFMNPYYRVGWFYHSTLFGSAIRDLRLYNDSLPEPCYAVSCANLDLGLSVSKPLDEATFGDRWTIDEGKISDFKLGQVSQGLMMSYRNQVGKARSIEFREKDLFLDGEGTTVPQAIMRVLNQPQKVPGKIAFNFQEKSFLKNWFEFSYHGLLYLFFVLGAFLIPTLFLFKILRFSFSPLENTVLATIVGMSFFTLAACVFGYLRISFVLTPVLFLISFLHLYLERKNLRFPKVQISLKYLTLSLLLLLGVLTQGLTVFKSGLPFDFGLGFWGPNGHDAIWHLSIISELKNHFPPQNPIFSNIPLKNYHYFGDLLIAQTAKVLPISILDLNFRFFPALISLLFGLSVFILVRQITKSETASLLAVFLSYFGGGFGWIVTLLREGRISGESMFWATGSVSFLLNPPFAFSIIFLLAGLFFFWHYLKEKQTFLIWPLIILWGPVIQFKAYAGVLVLASLGILLLYEIIFKKSFLILKLFVPIVAIAVLVFLPIFSKTTSLLVFAPFWFIHTMADYQDRFYWLRLANARIAYIQMGWWWKFILAEILGFLIFIFGNLGIRFLAAGTLISWVKSKFKISPFWLFVASVFLLGLLIPLIFVQKGTAWNTIQFFYYTLYLANILTAIFFWQTIKNWPKVTQIFAITIFCVITIPTTLSTVYYHYLPQRPPARLSFSEFEALEFLKREPDPPGGGTVLSRAYDEKLRDKFDLPLPLFVYQTSAYISAFSEKREFTADEVNLEIIGQNYQDRVVGEKEFFKTRDENFAKEFLRKNNINYIYVTKFERWDSNEKNLDIKKIFENDEVKIYQVL
;
A
#
# COMPACT_ATOMS: atom_id res chain seq x y z
N MET A 1 -13.20 -38.55 37.14
CA MET A 1 -13.33 -37.11 37.44
C MET A 1 -13.25 -36.30 36.14
N LEU A 2 -14.22 -36.54 35.24
CA LEU A 2 -14.39 -35.87 33.94
C LEU A 2 -15.85 -36.16 33.50
N LYS A 3 -16.78 -35.90 34.43
CA LYS A 3 -18.22 -36.19 34.30
C LYS A 3 -19.08 -35.08 34.95
N LYS A 4 -18.55 -33.87 35.04
CA LYS A 4 -19.23 -32.74 35.72
C LYS A 4 -18.91 -31.36 35.15
N LEU A 5 -18.67 -31.24 33.85
CA LEU A 5 -18.60 -29.92 33.20
C LEU A 5 -18.97 -29.96 31.71
N PHE A 6 -19.97 -30.76 31.37
CA PHE A 6 -20.70 -30.68 30.11
C PHE A 6 -22.17 -31.01 30.41
N GLN A 7 -23.00 -29.98 30.58
CA GLN A 7 -24.47 -29.98 30.36
C GLN A 7 -25.11 -28.78 31.09
N GLN A 8 -25.66 -27.84 30.33
CA GLN A 8 -26.86 -27.02 30.60
C GLN A 8 -26.99 -26.01 29.43
N LEU A 9 -27.63 -26.35 28.31
CA LEU A 9 -29.08 -26.34 28.03
C LEU A 9 -29.75 -24.95 28.21
N LYS A 10 -30.09 -24.29 27.09
CA LYS A 10 -31.37 -23.55 26.90
C LYS A 10 -32.50 -24.59 26.68
N PRO A 11 -33.85 -24.33 26.70
CA PRO A 11 -34.59 -23.05 26.55
C PRO A 11 -35.93 -22.94 27.37
N ALA A 12 -36.79 -21.95 26.99
CA ALA A 12 -38.25 -21.75 27.23
C ALA A 12 -38.67 -20.70 28.30
N LYS A 13 -39.33 -19.55 27.98
CA LYS A 13 -40.72 -19.28 27.48
C LYS A 13 -41.79 -19.72 28.53
N TYR A 14 -42.72 -18.91 29.07
CA TYR A 14 -43.71 -18.02 28.42
C TYR A 14 -44.65 -17.29 29.46
N ILE A 15 -45.00 -16.01 29.17
CA ILE A 15 -46.31 -15.27 29.28
C ILE A 15 -46.91 -14.79 30.64
N ILE A 16 -47.36 -13.51 30.60
CA ILE A 16 -48.59 -12.84 31.15
C ILE A 16 -48.24 -11.67 32.12
N ILE A 17 -48.20 -10.39 31.67
CA ILE A 17 -49.31 -9.42 31.41
C ILE A 17 -49.82 -8.85 32.77
N LEU A 18 -50.05 -7.55 33.03
CA LEU A 18 -50.23 -6.32 32.25
C LEU A 18 -50.06 -5.11 33.20
N ALA A 19 -49.71 -3.97 32.60
CA ALA A 19 -50.15 -2.61 32.93
C ALA A 19 -50.09 -2.12 34.39
N PHE A 20 -49.22 -1.14 34.65
CA PHE A 20 -49.64 0.22 35.01
C PHE A 20 -48.45 1.18 34.87
N SER A 21 -48.64 2.21 34.01
CA SER A 21 -47.93 3.50 33.99
C SER A 21 -46.43 3.54 33.63
N PRO A 22 -46.05 4.35 32.62
CA PRO A 22 -45.10 5.41 32.92
C PRO A 22 -45.67 6.78 32.55
N LEU A 23 -46.57 7.28 33.39
CA LEU A 23 -46.58 8.68 33.79
C LEU A 23 -45.45 8.87 34.80
N VAL A 24 -44.29 9.34 34.30
CA VAL A 24 -43.26 10.20 34.92
C VAL A 24 -41.97 9.99 34.12
N PHE A 25 -41.95 10.56 32.92
CA PHE A 25 -40.78 11.21 32.32
C PHE A 25 -41.30 12.35 31.42
N LEU A 26 -42.18 13.17 32.02
CA LEU A 26 -42.49 14.52 31.57
C LEU A 26 -41.80 15.44 32.56
N GLY A 27 -40.55 15.79 32.26
CA GLY A 27 -39.73 16.57 33.19
C GLY A 27 -38.37 17.01 32.65
N PHE A 28 -38.17 17.00 31.33
CA PHE A 28 -37.15 17.81 30.67
C PHE A 28 -37.74 18.24 29.33
N GLN A 29 -38.42 19.38 29.35
CA GLN A 29 -38.72 20.14 28.14
C GLN A 29 -37.35 20.57 27.57
N PRO A 30 -36.94 20.16 26.36
CA PRO A 30 -36.06 21.02 25.61
C PRO A 30 -36.90 22.26 25.28
N GLU A 31 -36.40 23.45 25.64
CA GLU A 31 -36.87 24.67 25.01
C GLU A 31 -36.73 24.50 23.51
N VAL A 32 -37.82 24.11 22.84
CA VAL A 32 -37.94 24.19 21.40
C VAL A 32 -38.04 25.66 21.10
N PHE A 33 -36.89 26.32 21.02
CA PHE A 33 -36.79 27.53 20.24
C PHE A 33 -37.30 27.17 18.85
N ALA A 34 -38.41 27.76 18.46
CA ALA A 34 -38.88 27.79 17.08
C ALA A 34 -37.76 28.46 16.27
N GLN A 35 -36.82 27.64 15.79
CA GLN A 35 -35.83 28.06 14.83
C GLN A 35 -36.61 28.24 13.53
N ASP A 36 -36.65 29.47 13.00
CA ASP A 36 -37.29 29.79 11.72
C ASP A 36 -36.89 28.72 10.69
N GLN A 37 -37.82 27.81 10.41
CA GLN A 37 -37.55 26.66 9.57
C GLN A 37 -37.35 27.19 8.15
N LYS A 38 -36.11 27.13 7.67
CA LYS A 38 -35.76 27.63 6.35
C LYS A 38 -36.56 26.87 5.29
N PRO A 39 -37.00 27.53 4.21
CA PRO A 39 -37.80 26.88 3.19
C PRO A 39 -37.01 25.78 2.48
N ALA A 40 -37.65 24.64 2.23
CA ALA A 40 -37.10 23.54 1.45
C ALA A 40 -38.07 23.12 0.35
N PHE A 41 -37.54 22.83 -0.84
CA PHE A 41 -38.32 22.55 -2.04
C PHE A 41 -37.94 21.22 -2.67
N VAL A 42 -38.93 20.55 -3.26
CA VAL A 42 -38.71 19.41 -4.16
C VAL A 42 -39.31 19.72 -5.53
N ASN A 43 -38.49 19.56 -6.57
CA ASN A 43 -38.92 19.63 -7.96
C ASN A 43 -39.02 18.20 -8.50
N ILE A 44 -40.22 17.75 -8.83
CA ILE A 44 -40.44 16.49 -9.54
C ILE A 44 -40.38 16.81 -11.04
N VAL A 45 -39.37 16.29 -11.73
CA VAL A 45 -39.11 16.60 -13.15
C VAL A 45 -38.96 15.30 -13.92
N ASN A 46 -39.72 15.13 -15.01
CA ASN A 46 -39.62 13.94 -15.87
C ASN A 46 -39.26 14.38 -17.30
N PRO A 47 -38.01 14.14 -17.76
CA PRO A 47 -37.65 14.27 -19.17
C PRO A 47 -38.34 13.19 -20.02
N VAL A 48 -38.93 13.60 -21.15
CA VAL A 48 -39.74 12.72 -22.01
C VAL A 48 -39.23 12.76 -23.45
N ARG A 49 -38.69 11.62 -23.90
CA ARG A 49 -38.25 11.36 -25.28
C ARG A 49 -39.40 10.78 -26.12
N GLY A 50 -39.44 11.12 -27.41
CA GLY A 50 -40.43 10.62 -28.37
C GLY A 50 -39.92 9.45 -29.22
N LYS A 51 -40.44 9.32 -30.45
CA LYS A 51 -40.15 8.18 -31.35
C LYS A 51 -38.76 8.23 -31.99
N ASP A 52 -38.11 9.39 -32.06
CA ASP A 52 -36.78 9.48 -32.66
C ASP A 52 -35.77 8.71 -31.79
N PHE A 53 -34.94 7.87 -32.41
CA PHE A 53 -33.96 7.00 -31.73
C PHE A 53 -34.55 5.98 -30.75
N TRP A 54 -35.87 5.78 -30.76
CA TRP A 54 -36.51 4.87 -29.81
C TRP A 54 -36.26 3.41 -30.17
N THR A 55 -35.56 2.68 -29.30
CA THR A 55 -35.19 1.27 -29.50
C THR A 55 -35.76 0.32 -28.45
N GLN A 56 -36.54 0.83 -27.48
CA GLN A 56 -37.13 0.02 -26.42
C GLN A 56 -38.31 -0.81 -26.95
N GLU A 57 -38.56 -1.98 -26.35
CA GLU A 57 -39.68 -2.86 -26.72
C GLU A 57 -41.06 -2.28 -26.37
N PHE A 58 -41.10 -1.32 -25.44
CA PHE A 58 -42.31 -0.62 -25.02
C PHE A 58 -42.48 0.74 -25.69
N SER A 59 -43.69 1.27 -25.69
CA SER A 59 -44.00 2.60 -26.26
C SER A 59 -43.38 3.73 -25.43
N PRO A 60 -42.88 4.83 -26.04
CA PRO A 60 -42.40 6.01 -25.29
C PRO A 60 -43.41 6.57 -24.29
N LEU A 61 -44.70 6.39 -24.52
CA LEU A 61 -45.76 6.86 -23.64
C LEU A 61 -46.06 5.95 -22.44
N GLU A 62 -45.64 4.68 -22.46
CA GLU A 62 -46.01 3.73 -21.42
C GLU A 62 -45.45 4.13 -20.03
N PRO A 63 -44.14 4.41 -19.87
CA PRO A 63 -43.62 4.87 -18.59
C PRO A 63 -44.17 6.22 -18.17
N VAL A 64 -44.41 7.12 -19.13
CA VAL A 64 -44.98 8.45 -18.87
C VAL A 64 -46.39 8.34 -18.29
N LYS A 65 -47.24 7.46 -18.83
CA LYS A 65 -48.58 7.18 -18.30
C LYS A 65 -48.51 6.69 -16.86
N GLY A 66 -47.61 5.75 -16.58
CA GLY A 66 -47.41 5.20 -15.24
C GLY A 66 -46.89 6.24 -14.24
N GLN A 67 -45.89 7.03 -14.62
CA GLN A 67 -45.36 8.13 -13.79
C GLN A 67 -46.46 9.17 -13.50
N TYR A 68 -47.24 9.54 -14.52
CA TYR A 68 -48.34 10.50 -14.37
C TYR A 68 -49.44 9.97 -13.45
N GLU A 69 -49.81 8.69 -13.58
CA GLU A 69 -50.78 8.03 -12.69
C GLU A 69 -50.33 8.14 -11.22
N VAL A 70 -49.06 7.83 -10.92
CA VAL A 70 -48.51 7.88 -9.55
C VAL A 70 -48.48 9.32 -9.00
N ILE A 71 -48.02 10.30 -9.80
CA ILE A 71 -47.94 11.70 -9.40
C ILE A 71 -49.33 12.31 -9.17
N SER A 72 -50.25 12.09 -10.12
CA SER A 72 -51.59 12.66 -10.10
C SER A 72 -52.44 12.09 -8.97
N ALA A 73 -52.31 10.79 -8.67
CA ALA A 73 -52.98 10.15 -7.53
C ALA A 73 -52.64 10.80 -6.18
N LYS A 74 -51.45 11.42 -6.06
CA LYS A 74 -50.99 12.14 -4.87
C LYS A 74 -51.13 13.66 -4.96
N ASN A 75 -51.72 14.17 -6.04
CA ASN A 75 -51.86 15.60 -6.33
C ASN A 75 -50.53 16.38 -6.26
N LEU A 76 -49.41 15.73 -6.61
CA LEU A 76 -48.09 16.35 -6.55
C LEU A 76 -47.85 17.22 -7.80
N PRO A 77 -47.32 18.45 -7.66
CA PRO A 77 -46.90 19.25 -8.80
C PRO A 77 -45.63 18.66 -9.43
N ALA A 78 -45.59 18.60 -10.75
CA ALA A 78 -44.44 18.10 -11.50
C ALA A 78 -44.22 18.88 -12.80
N THR A 79 -42.99 18.84 -13.31
CA THR A 79 -42.61 19.43 -14.61
C THR A 79 -42.26 18.33 -15.59
N TRP A 80 -42.90 18.32 -16.75
CA TRP A 80 -42.68 17.37 -17.84
C TRP A 80 -41.93 18.08 -18.96
N LEU A 81 -40.66 17.73 -19.14
CA LEU A 81 -39.83 18.31 -20.19
C LEU A 81 -39.96 17.44 -21.44
N LEU A 82 -40.68 17.94 -22.44
CA LEU A 82 -41.05 17.17 -23.62
C LEU A 82 -40.08 17.43 -24.77
N ARG A 83 -39.49 16.38 -25.34
CA ARG A 83 -38.68 16.49 -26.56
C ARG A 83 -39.56 16.81 -27.77
N HIS A 84 -39.00 17.46 -28.78
CA HIS A 84 -39.73 17.92 -29.97
C HIS A 84 -40.60 16.83 -30.62
N ASP A 85 -40.04 15.64 -30.82
CA ASP A 85 -40.72 14.47 -31.39
C ASP A 85 -41.79 13.87 -30.46
N ALA A 86 -41.68 14.08 -29.14
CA ALA A 86 -42.67 13.63 -28.17
C ALA A 86 -43.95 14.47 -28.27
N PHE A 87 -43.86 15.80 -28.24
CA PHE A 87 -45.05 16.67 -28.31
C PHE A 87 -45.53 16.98 -29.73
N SER A 88 -44.74 16.69 -30.76
CA SER A 88 -45.18 16.79 -32.16
C SER A 88 -45.99 15.57 -32.62
N ASN A 89 -45.92 14.46 -31.88
CA ASN A 89 -46.74 13.29 -32.15
C ASN A 89 -48.20 13.53 -31.69
N PRO A 90 -49.22 13.35 -32.56
CA PRO A 90 -50.62 13.63 -32.20
C PRO A 90 -51.16 12.81 -31.02
N GLU A 91 -50.75 11.54 -30.88
CA GLU A 91 -51.18 10.66 -29.78
C GLU A 91 -50.65 11.18 -28.44
N SER A 92 -49.34 11.41 -28.37
CA SER A 92 -48.66 11.97 -27.20
C SER A 92 -49.17 13.37 -26.85
N ALA A 93 -49.32 14.24 -27.86
CA ALA A 93 -49.83 15.59 -27.67
C ALA A 93 -51.24 15.62 -27.07
N SER A 94 -52.10 14.70 -27.50
CA SER A 94 -53.46 14.57 -26.94
C SER A 94 -53.41 14.16 -25.48
N PHE A 95 -52.56 13.19 -25.13
CA PHE A 95 -52.35 12.77 -23.74
C PHE A 95 -51.85 13.91 -22.83
N PHE A 96 -50.85 14.69 -23.27
CA PHE A 96 -50.33 15.81 -22.46
C PHE A 96 -51.33 16.95 -22.27
N LYS A 97 -52.29 17.14 -23.20
CA LYS A 97 -53.35 18.15 -23.07
C LYS A 97 -54.36 17.82 -21.96
N GLU A 98 -54.44 16.55 -21.57
CA GLU A 98 -55.34 16.09 -20.50
C GLU A 98 -54.74 16.30 -19.10
N PHE A 99 -53.49 16.74 -19.00
CA PHE A 99 -52.81 16.92 -17.72
C PHE A 99 -53.48 18.00 -16.85
N THR A 100 -53.49 17.76 -15.55
CA THR A 100 -54.05 18.69 -14.55
C THR A 100 -53.20 19.96 -14.46
N LYS A 101 -53.79 21.08 -13.98
CA LYS A 101 -53.14 22.40 -13.94
C LYS A 101 -51.84 22.48 -13.12
N ASN A 102 -51.60 21.54 -12.19
CA ASN A 102 -50.37 21.44 -11.41
C ASN A 102 -49.24 20.67 -12.11
N GLN A 103 -49.47 20.19 -13.33
CA GLN A 103 -48.47 19.55 -14.19
C GLN A 103 -47.97 20.56 -15.23
N GLU A 104 -46.75 21.07 -15.02
CA GLU A 104 -46.13 22.00 -15.94
C GLU A 104 -45.58 21.25 -17.16
N LEU A 105 -45.92 21.72 -18.37
CA LEU A 105 -45.28 21.25 -19.61
C LEU A 105 -44.17 22.22 -20.02
N GLY A 106 -42.98 21.69 -20.28
CA GLY A 106 -41.82 22.40 -20.80
C GLY A 106 -41.18 21.67 -21.98
N ILE A 107 -40.05 22.18 -22.47
CA ILE A 107 -39.32 21.58 -23.60
C ILE A 107 -38.02 20.93 -23.13
N PHE A 108 -37.78 19.69 -23.57
CA PHE A 108 -36.49 19.01 -23.46
C PHE A 108 -35.69 19.15 -24.76
N LEU A 109 -34.57 19.86 -24.70
CA LEU A 109 -33.78 20.31 -25.86
C LEU A 109 -32.67 19.31 -26.23
N GLU A 110 -33.06 18.07 -26.46
CA GLU A 110 -32.23 17.12 -27.23
C GLU A 110 -32.54 17.29 -28.72
N ILE A 111 -31.50 17.48 -29.54
CA ILE A 111 -31.66 17.70 -30.97
C ILE A 111 -31.92 16.38 -31.68
N THR A 112 -32.95 16.35 -32.53
CA THR A 112 -33.38 15.15 -33.23
C THR A 112 -33.49 15.36 -34.75
N PRO A 113 -33.55 14.28 -35.56
CA PRO A 113 -33.77 14.36 -37.00
C PRO A 113 -35.12 15.01 -37.34
N SER A 114 -36.17 14.78 -36.54
CA SER A 114 -37.47 15.44 -36.76
C SER A 114 -37.38 16.95 -36.53
N LEU A 115 -36.73 17.40 -35.44
CA LEU A 115 -36.57 18.83 -35.14
C LEU A 115 -35.74 19.53 -36.22
N THR A 116 -34.61 18.94 -36.61
CA THR A 116 -33.73 19.54 -37.64
C THR A 116 -34.40 19.59 -39.00
N LYS A 117 -35.18 18.55 -39.36
CA LYS A 117 -35.98 18.54 -40.59
C LYS A 117 -37.05 19.64 -40.59
N GLU A 118 -37.79 19.82 -39.50
CA GLU A 118 -38.81 20.88 -39.37
C GLU A 118 -38.17 22.28 -39.37
N ALA A 119 -36.98 22.41 -38.77
CA ALA A 119 -36.19 23.63 -38.78
C ALA A 119 -35.49 23.90 -40.13
N GLY A 120 -35.53 22.97 -41.09
CA GLY A 120 -34.80 23.07 -42.35
C GLY A 120 -33.29 23.24 -42.15
N VAL A 121 -32.69 22.42 -41.29
CA VAL A 121 -31.22 22.34 -41.06
C VAL A 121 -30.76 20.88 -41.08
N THR A 122 -29.48 20.66 -41.37
CA THR A 122 -28.91 19.31 -41.38
C THR A 122 -28.71 18.77 -39.96
N TYR A 123 -29.10 17.52 -39.70
CA TYR A 123 -28.80 16.84 -38.44
C TYR A 123 -27.32 16.47 -38.36
N ASN A 124 -26.65 16.88 -37.29
CA ASN A 124 -25.24 16.59 -37.06
C ASN A 124 -25.04 15.17 -36.52
N GLN A 125 -25.26 14.17 -37.38
CA GLN A 125 -25.05 12.76 -37.04
C GLN A 125 -23.59 12.50 -36.62
N SER A 126 -23.42 11.76 -35.53
CA SER A 126 -22.15 11.20 -35.07
C SER A 126 -22.30 9.68 -34.87
N GLU A 127 -21.27 9.03 -34.33
CA GLU A 127 -21.25 7.57 -34.08
C GLU A 127 -22.40 7.09 -33.19
N SER A 128 -22.86 7.94 -32.28
CA SER A 128 -24.04 7.69 -31.44
C SER A 128 -24.83 8.97 -31.26
N TRP A 129 -26.16 8.87 -31.24
CA TRP A 129 -27.03 10.03 -31.13
C TRP A 129 -26.85 10.79 -29.81
N HIS A 130 -26.41 10.14 -28.73
CA HIS A 130 -26.18 10.74 -27.40
C HIS A 130 -24.89 11.58 -27.31
N ARG A 131 -24.03 11.60 -28.34
CA ARG A 131 -22.81 12.41 -28.33
C ARG A 131 -23.15 13.91 -28.38
N ALA A 132 -22.34 14.73 -27.71
CA ALA A 132 -22.53 16.18 -27.61
C ALA A 132 -22.78 16.88 -28.97
N LYS A 133 -22.01 16.54 -30.01
CA LYS A 133 -22.17 17.06 -31.39
C LYS A 133 -23.60 16.89 -31.93
N SER A 134 -24.24 15.79 -31.60
CA SER A 134 -25.53 15.37 -32.14
C SER A 134 -26.68 15.84 -31.26
N VAL A 135 -26.58 15.59 -29.95
CA VAL A 135 -27.69 15.77 -29.00
C VAL A 135 -27.86 17.20 -28.50
N PHE A 136 -26.79 18.02 -28.44
CA PHE A 136 -26.85 19.37 -27.87
C PHE A 136 -26.95 20.49 -28.90
N LEU A 137 -27.53 21.61 -28.49
CA LEU A 137 -27.49 22.87 -29.23
C LEU A 137 -26.04 23.32 -29.52
N THR A 138 -25.11 23.06 -28.61
CA THR A 138 -23.69 23.40 -28.78
C THR A 138 -23.04 22.70 -29.97
N GLY A 139 -23.60 21.59 -30.46
CA GLY A 139 -23.21 20.94 -31.70
C GLY A 139 -23.43 21.79 -32.97
N TYR A 140 -24.19 22.88 -32.86
CA TYR A 140 -24.59 23.74 -33.97
C TYR A 140 -24.06 25.17 -33.80
N SER A 141 -23.96 25.94 -34.89
CA SER A 141 -23.59 27.35 -34.82
C SER A 141 -24.67 28.18 -34.11
N PRO A 142 -24.33 29.32 -33.48
CA PRO A 142 -25.31 30.11 -32.73
C PRO A 142 -26.59 30.49 -33.51
N ASP A 143 -26.48 30.78 -34.82
CA ASP A 143 -27.65 31.09 -35.64
C ASP A 143 -28.54 29.86 -35.89
N VAL A 144 -27.93 28.68 -36.07
CA VAL A 144 -28.66 27.42 -36.17
C VAL A 144 -29.31 27.06 -34.84
N ARG A 145 -28.65 27.31 -33.70
CA ARG A 145 -29.26 27.14 -32.35
C ARG A 145 -30.54 27.95 -32.23
N LYS A 146 -30.50 29.24 -32.58
CA LYS A 146 -31.67 30.13 -32.55
C LYS A 146 -32.81 29.63 -33.45
N LYS A 147 -32.48 29.06 -34.62
CA LYS A 147 -33.45 28.48 -35.56
C LYS A 147 -34.10 27.21 -34.99
N LEU A 148 -33.30 26.31 -34.41
CA LEU A 148 -33.77 25.09 -33.76
C LEU A 148 -34.68 25.42 -32.57
N ILE A 149 -34.25 26.33 -31.69
CA ILE A 149 -35.03 26.83 -30.56
C ILE A 149 -36.35 27.43 -31.07
N THR A 150 -36.30 28.32 -32.07
CA THR A 150 -37.52 28.95 -32.61
C THR A 150 -38.49 27.92 -33.15
N THR A 151 -38.00 26.92 -33.88
CA THR A 151 -38.83 25.84 -34.43
C THR A 151 -39.52 25.06 -33.31
N ALA A 152 -38.77 24.62 -32.30
CA ALA A 152 -39.33 23.88 -31.18
C ALA A 152 -40.37 24.70 -30.38
N PHE A 153 -40.11 25.99 -30.16
CA PHE A 153 -40.99 26.87 -29.39
C PHE A 153 -42.27 27.24 -30.14
N GLU A 154 -42.19 27.55 -31.43
CA GLU A 154 -43.37 27.80 -32.25
C GLU A 154 -44.23 26.54 -32.37
N LYS A 155 -43.59 25.37 -32.52
CA LYS A 155 -44.31 24.09 -32.50
C LYS A 155 -45.00 23.82 -31.18
N PHE A 156 -44.31 24.06 -30.06
CA PHE A 156 -44.88 23.89 -28.73
C PHE A 156 -46.10 24.81 -28.53
N LYS A 157 -46.00 26.09 -28.93
CA LYS A 157 -47.13 27.03 -28.89
C LYS A 157 -48.27 26.62 -29.81
N GLN A 158 -47.98 26.09 -31.00
CA GLN A 158 -49.00 25.55 -31.91
C GLN A 158 -49.77 24.39 -31.24
N VAL A 159 -49.08 23.53 -30.51
CA VAL A 159 -49.68 22.35 -29.86
C VAL A 159 -50.46 22.73 -28.60
N PHE A 160 -49.87 23.53 -27.70
CA PHE A 160 -50.41 23.79 -26.35
C PHE A 160 -51.00 25.19 -26.15
N GLY A 161 -50.82 26.11 -27.11
CA GLY A 161 -51.40 27.46 -27.08
C GLY A 161 -50.57 28.52 -26.34
N TYR A 162 -49.43 28.15 -25.72
CA TYR A 162 -48.55 29.06 -24.98
C TYR A 162 -47.07 28.68 -25.15
N TYR A 163 -46.15 29.61 -24.87
CA TYR A 163 -44.71 29.30 -24.82
C TYR A 163 -44.31 28.73 -23.45
N PRO A 164 -43.39 27.75 -23.39
CA PRO A 164 -42.99 27.13 -22.13
C PRO A 164 -42.23 28.11 -21.23
N LYS A 165 -42.45 28.02 -19.92
CA LYS A 165 -41.68 28.79 -18.91
C LYS A 165 -40.40 28.08 -18.47
N SER A 166 -40.36 26.76 -18.66
CA SER A 166 -39.27 25.88 -18.24
C SER A 166 -38.74 25.09 -19.44
N VAL A 167 -37.42 24.98 -19.50
CA VAL A 167 -36.71 24.15 -20.48
C VAL A 167 -35.72 23.24 -19.77
N GLY A 168 -35.18 22.25 -20.46
CA GLY A 168 -34.03 21.50 -19.96
C GLY A 168 -33.30 20.74 -21.03
N ALA A 169 -32.05 20.41 -20.77
CA ALA A 169 -31.23 19.46 -21.49
C ALA A 169 -30.10 19.02 -20.54
N TRP A 170 -29.31 18.02 -20.92
CA TRP A 170 -28.10 17.73 -20.15
C TRP A 170 -27.14 18.93 -20.14
N TRP A 171 -27.10 19.70 -21.24
CA TRP A 171 -26.43 21.00 -21.28
C TRP A 171 -27.15 22.01 -22.18
N ILE A 172 -27.27 23.26 -21.71
CA ILE A 172 -27.71 24.42 -22.51
C ILE A 172 -26.72 25.56 -22.31
N ASP A 173 -26.15 26.05 -23.41
CA ASP A 173 -25.17 27.15 -23.40
C ASP A 173 -25.80 28.51 -23.04
N ALA A 174 -25.00 29.42 -22.51
CA ALA A 174 -25.40 30.75 -22.06
C ALA A 174 -26.01 31.60 -23.18
N ASN A 175 -25.55 31.46 -24.42
CA ASN A 175 -26.10 32.18 -25.57
C ASN A 175 -27.54 31.72 -25.84
N SER A 176 -27.75 30.40 -25.89
CA SER A 176 -29.08 29.80 -26.05
C SER A 176 -30.03 30.14 -24.91
N LEU A 177 -29.56 30.09 -23.65
CA LEU A 177 -30.35 30.50 -22.48
C LEU A 177 -30.78 31.96 -22.54
N SER A 178 -29.87 32.86 -22.91
CA SER A 178 -30.16 34.29 -23.04
C SER A 178 -31.20 34.54 -24.14
N PHE A 179 -31.06 33.89 -25.30
CA PHE A 179 -32.02 34.00 -26.39
C PHE A 179 -33.41 33.51 -25.99
N MET A 180 -33.50 32.34 -25.32
CA MET A 180 -34.77 31.81 -24.83
C MET A 180 -35.41 32.72 -23.78
N LYS A 181 -34.60 33.35 -22.93
CA LYS A 181 -35.10 34.29 -21.94
C LYS A 181 -35.70 35.53 -22.60
N GLU A 182 -34.94 36.17 -23.48
CA GLU A 182 -35.29 37.44 -24.10
C GLU A 182 -36.46 37.31 -25.07
N LYS A 183 -36.50 36.25 -25.88
CA LYS A 183 -37.52 36.09 -26.93
C LYS A 183 -38.80 35.40 -26.43
N TYR A 184 -38.68 34.40 -25.55
CA TYR A 184 -39.81 33.55 -25.17
C TYR A 184 -40.18 33.60 -23.69
N GLY A 185 -39.43 34.34 -22.86
CA GLY A 185 -39.73 34.46 -21.44
C GLY A 185 -39.47 33.17 -20.65
N VAL A 186 -38.44 32.39 -21.03
CA VAL A 186 -38.00 31.22 -20.25
C VAL A 186 -37.33 31.65 -18.97
N PHE A 187 -37.67 31.02 -17.85
CA PHE A 187 -37.29 31.48 -16.52
C PHE A 187 -36.64 30.37 -15.66
N ALA A 188 -36.90 29.10 -15.97
CA ALA A 188 -36.26 27.95 -15.33
C ALA A 188 -35.57 27.07 -16.39
N SER A 189 -34.40 26.55 -16.06
CA SER A 189 -33.66 25.62 -16.91
C SER A 189 -33.18 24.43 -16.10
N LEU A 190 -33.40 23.21 -16.60
CA LEU A 190 -32.76 22.01 -16.07
C LEU A 190 -31.41 21.81 -16.77
N VAL A 191 -30.38 21.49 -16.01
CA VAL A 191 -29.04 21.08 -16.48
C VAL A 191 -28.62 19.82 -15.73
N VAL A 192 -27.71 19.02 -16.28
CA VAL A 192 -27.14 17.90 -15.51
C VAL A 192 -26.34 18.43 -14.31
N ALA A 193 -26.39 17.75 -13.18
CA ALA A 193 -25.55 17.99 -12.02
C ALA A 193 -24.09 17.65 -12.36
N ASP A 194 -23.15 18.15 -11.56
CA ASP A 194 -21.72 17.97 -11.76
C ASP A 194 -21.39 16.50 -12.05
N GLN A 195 -20.90 16.22 -13.26
CA GLN A 195 -20.53 14.89 -13.73
C GLN A 195 -19.20 14.95 -14.48
N PHE A 196 -18.27 14.09 -14.07
CA PHE A 196 -16.92 14.13 -14.62
C PHE A 196 -16.84 13.44 -15.98
N SER A 197 -17.39 12.23 -16.09
CA SER A 197 -17.46 11.49 -17.35
C SER A 197 -18.69 10.58 -17.35
N THR A 198 -19.72 10.95 -18.12
CA THR A 198 -20.90 10.11 -18.38
C THR A 198 -21.37 10.42 -19.80
N ASP A 199 -21.69 9.39 -20.58
CA ASP A 199 -22.11 9.49 -22.00
C ASP A 199 -21.12 10.25 -22.92
N ASP A 200 -19.82 10.21 -22.57
CA ASP A 200 -18.70 10.83 -23.29
C ASP A 200 -18.78 12.36 -23.47
N TYR A 201 -19.37 13.05 -22.50
CA TYR A 201 -19.21 14.49 -22.30
C TYR A 201 -18.98 14.81 -20.82
N GLN A 202 -18.40 15.98 -20.54
CA GLN A 202 -18.02 16.42 -19.20
C GLN A 202 -18.67 17.77 -18.86
N VAL A 203 -19.52 17.76 -17.83
CA VAL A 203 -20.13 18.94 -17.23
C VAL A 203 -19.64 19.02 -15.79
N TRP A 204 -18.46 19.61 -15.60
CA TRP A 204 -17.71 19.57 -14.36
C TRP A 204 -17.27 20.98 -13.95
N GLY A 205 -17.57 21.40 -12.73
CA GLY A 205 -17.26 22.74 -12.23
C GLY A 205 -18.47 23.58 -11.78
N LEU A 206 -19.70 23.07 -11.89
CA LEU A 206 -20.94 23.72 -11.43
C LEU A 206 -20.95 23.92 -9.91
N TYR A 207 -21.95 24.62 -9.38
CA TYR A 207 -22.32 24.36 -7.99
C TYR A 207 -22.63 22.87 -7.82
N PHE A 208 -22.21 22.24 -6.73
CA PHE A 208 -22.43 20.82 -6.50
C PHE A 208 -23.90 20.55 -6.16
N SER A 209 -24.71 20.23 -7.18
CA SER A 209 -26.12 19.80 -7.07
C SER A 209 -27.09 20.83 -6.46
N VAL A 210 -26.77 22.13 -6.48
CA VAL A 210 -27.65 23.21 -5.98
C VAL A 210 -27.90 24.28 -7.05
N PRO A 211 -29.06 24.97 -7.03
CA PRO A 211 -29.46 25.87 -8.10
C PRO A 211 -28.71 27.21 -8.04
N TYR A 212 -28.58 27.86 -9.20
CA TYR A 212 -27.90 29.16 -9.31
C TYR A 212 -28.35 29.97 -10.55
N TYR A 213 -27.99 31.25 -10.59
CA TYR A 213 -28.08 32.07 -11.80
C TYR A 213 -26.81 31.97 -12.66
N PRO A 214 -26.89 31.49 -13.91
CA PRO A 214 -25.75 31.48 -14.81
C PRO A 214 -25.39 32.88 -15.33
N SER A 215 -24.14 33.05 -15.71
CA SER A 215 -23.63 34.23 -16.42
C SER A 215 -24.10 34.26 -17.87
N LYS A 216 -24.28 35.47 -18.42
CA LYS A 216 -24.57 35.73 -19.84
C LYS A 216 -23.50 35.20 -20.79
N LYS A 217 -22.28 34.96 -20.31
CA LYS A 217 -21.16 34.47 -21.12
C LYS A 217 -20.87 32.99 -20.92
N ASN A 218 -21.25 32.41 -19.79
CA ASN A 218 -20.85 31.05 -19.43
C ASN A 218 -21.92 30.39 -18.53
N GLY A 219 -22.51 29.30 -19.04
CA GLY A 219 -23.58 28.58 -18.36
C GLY A 219 -23.09 27.87 -17.10
N LEU A 220 -21.81 27.48 -17.04
CA LEU A 220 -21.17 26.77 -15.92
C LEU A 220 -20.92 27.69 -14.73
N VAL A 221 -20.82 29.00 -14.98
CA VAL A 221 -20.34 29.98 -14.00
C VAL A 221 -21.52 30.80 -13.44
N PRO A 222 -21.66 30.90 -12.11
CA PRO A 222 -22.64 31.80 -11.50
C PRO A 222 -22.39 33.27 -11.84
N ALA A 223 -23.45 34.04 -12.06
CA ALA A 223 -23.35 35.48 -12.28
C ALA A 223 -22.89 36.21 -11.01
N GLN A 224 -21.92 37.11 -11.14
CA GLN A 224 -21.36 37.90 -10.03
C GLN A 224 -21.97 39.30 -9.92
N SER A 225 -22.84 39.68 -10.85
CA SER A 225 -23.60 40.93 -10.80
C SER A 225 -24.96 40.81 -11.49
N SER A 226 -25.87 41.73 -11.18
CA SER A 226 -27.17 41.81 -11.87
C SER A 226 -27.03 42.08 -13.38
N ASN A 227 -25.94 42.71 -13.82
CA ASN A 227 -25.65 42.99 -15.23
C ASN A 227 -25.19 41.74 -16.01
N SER A 228 -24.37 40.90 -15.38
CA SER A 228 -23.84 39.66 -15.97
C SER A 228 -24.84 38.50 -15.90
N LYS A 229 -25.97 38.66 -15.21
CA LYS A 229 -26.97 37.61 -15.01
C LYS A 229 -27.91 37.38 -16.20
N ILE A 230 -28.02 36.11 -16.59
CA ILE A 230 -29.22 35.39 -17.08
C ILE A 230 -30.60 36.05 -16.87
N GLY A 231 -31.07 35.86 -15.63
CA GLY A 231 -32.47 35.98 -15.25
C GLY A 231 -33.23 34.67 -15.44
N VAL A 232 -32.51 33.55 -15.66
CA VAL A 232 -32.96 32.16 -15.65
C VAL A 232 -32.35 31.46 -14.45
N VAL A 233 -33.13 30.66 -13.71
CA VAL A 233 -32.61 29.81 -12.62
C VAL A 233 -32.22 28.47 -13.21
N GLN A 234 -30.94 28.09 -13.10
CA GLN A 234 -30.49 26.74 -13.42
C GLN A 234 -30.75 25.81 -12.22
N ILE A 235 -31.44 24.71 -12.49
CA ILE A 235 -31.81 23.64 -11.56
C ILE A 235 -31.09 22.38 -12.03
N GLN A 236 -30.51 21.60 -11.12
CA GLN A 236 -29.62 20.49 -11.49
C GLN A 236 -30.30 19.11 -11.41
N TRP A 237 -29.94 18.22 -12.35
CA TRP A 237 -30.41 16.85 -12.50
C TRP A 237 -29.25 15.83 -12.54
N ALA A 238 -29.21 14.73 -11.82
CA ALA A 238 -29.89 14.38 -10.59
C ALA A 238 -28.90 14.70 -9.46
N PRO A 239 -29.31 15.41 -8.38
CA PRO A 239 -28.45 15.68 -7.23
C PRO A 239 -27.63 14.46 -6.80
N ARG A 240 -26.32 14.68 -6.66
CA ARG A 240 -25.31 13.63 -6.47
C ARG A 240 -24.99 13.41 -4.99
N ASP A 241 -24.41 12.29 -4.63
CA ASP A 241 -23.86 12.09 -3.30
C ASP A 241 -22.67 13.05 -3.08
N PRO A 242 -22.71 13.94 -2.07
CA PRO A 242 -21.64 14.92 -1.85
C PRO A 242 -20.25 14.31 -1.59
N PHE A 243 -20.19 13.09 -1.05
CA PHE A 243 -18.95 12.40 -0.72
C PHE A 243 -18.55 11.41 -1.82
N ASN A 244 -19.47 10.52 -2.20
CA ASN A 244 -19.16 9.37 -3.06
C ASN A 244 -19.17 9.69 -4.56
N ALA A 245 -19.85 10.76 -4.98
CA ALA A 245 -19.92 11.12 -6.40
C ALA A 245 -18.73 11.95 -6.91
N TYR A 246 -17.81 12.34 -6.03
CA TYR A 246 -16.63 13.10 -6.41
C TYR A 246 -15.49 12.16 -6.85
N GLY A 247 -15.34 11.96 -8.17
CA GLY A 247 -14.27 11.17 -8.76
C GLY A 247 -14.24 11.24 -10.30
N PRO A 248 -13.26 10.59 -10.94
CA PRO A 248 -13.02 10.72 -12.37
C PRO A 248 -13.90 9.81 -13.25
N GLY A 249 -14.69 8.89 -12.67
CA GLY A 249 -15.38 7.84 -13.41
C GLY A 249 -16.90 7.95 -13.45
N VAL A 250 -17.49 7.13 -14.33
CA VAL A 250 -18.93 6.88 -14.40
C VAL A 250 -19.44 6.28 -13.08
N GLN A 251 -18.65 5.38 -12.47
CA GLN A 251 -19.03 4.70 -11.23
C GLN A 251 -19.25 5.68 -10.08
N GLU A 252 -18.42 6.72 -9.95
CA GLU A 252 -18.65 7.77 -8.96
C GLU A 252 -19.86 8.63 -9.36
N SER A 253 -19.95 9.02 -10.63
CA SER A 253 -21.05 9.88 -11.13
C SER A 253 -22.45 9.27 -10.93
N THR A 254 -22.58 7.93 -10.84
CA THR A 254 -23.84 7.22 -10.57
C THR A 254 -24.23 7.16 -9.09
N TYR A 255 -23.49 7.76 -8.15
CA TYR A 255 -24.02 8.00 -6.81
C TYR A 255 -24.97 9.21 -6.84
N SER A 256 -26.26 8.97 -7.12
CA SER A 256 -27.26 10.02 -7.29
C SER A 256 -28.64 9.65 -6.75
N VAL A 257 -29.59 10.58 -6.80
CA VAL A 257 -31.00 10.34 -6.44
C VAL A 257 -31.81 9.60 -7.51
N GLN A 258 -31.24 9.31 -8.68
CA GLN A 258 -31.97 8.70 -9.79
C GLN A 258 -32.14 7.18 -9.57
N PRO A 259 -33.37 6.61 -9.64
CA PRO A 259 -33.59 5.19 -9.40
C PRO A 259 -32.68 4.24 -10.18
N ASN A 260 -32.44 4.49 -11.48
CA ASN A 260 -31.55 3.65 -12.29
C ASN A 260 -30.10 3.68 -11.82
N ASP A 261 -29.63 4.83 -11.33
CA ASP A 261 -28.25 5.02 -10.92
C ASP A 261 -27.96 4.18 -9.66
N TYR A 262 -28.66 4.46 -8.54
CA TYR A 262 -28.34 3.82 -7.27
C TYR A 262 -28.80 2.35 -7.18
N ILE A 263 -29.84 1.95 -7.92
CA ILE A 263 -30.28 0.54 -7.95
C ILE A 263 -29.34 -0.29 -8.84
N LEU A 264 -29.08 0.14 -10.08
CA LEU A 264 -28.37 -0.69 -11.04
C LEU A 264 -26.86 -0.66 -10.85
N ALA A 265 -26.28 0.51 -10.52
CA ALA A 265 -24.82 0.64 -10.40
C ALA A 265 -24.32 0.28 -8.99
N HIS A 266 -25.14 0.44 -7.95
CA HIS A 266 -24.70 0.34 -6.55
C HIS A 266 -25.52 -0.62 -5.68
N ASN A 267 -26.63 -1.18 -6.18
CA ASN A 267 -27.52 -2.06 -5.42
C ASN A 267 -28.00 -1.41 -4.08
N LEU A 268 -28.35 -0.13 -4.15
CA LEU A 268 -28.90 0.68 -3.06
C LEU A 268 -30.43 0.80 -3.19
N ASP A 269 -31.09 1.37 -2.19
CA ASP A 269 -32.55 1.41 -2.07
C ASP A 269 -33.10 2.78 -1.62
N ILE A 270 -34.41 2.82 -1.34
CA ILE A 270 -35.12 4.01 -0.86
C ILE A 270 -34.51 4.62 0.41
N SER A 271 -33.80 3.86 1.25
CA SER A 271 -33.11 4.41 2.43
C SER A 271 -31.94 5.30 2.02
N TYR A 272 -31.20 4.94 0.98
CA TYR A 272 -30.13 5.77 0.44
C TYR A 272 -30.71 7.04 -0.21
N PHE A 273 -31.77 6.90 -1.02
CA PHE A 273 -32.51 8.04 -1.56
C PHE A 273 -32.97 9.00 -0.45
N GLY A 274 -33.54 8.48 0.63
CA GLY A 274 -34.01 9.29 1.76
C GLY A 274 -32.89 10.08 2.45
N LYS A 275 -31.67 9.53 2.53
CA LYS A 275 -30.49 10.25 3.05
C LYS A 275 -30.13 11.41 2.12
N LEU A 276 -29.99 11.18 0.82
CA LEU A 276 -29.71 12.24 -0.14
C LEU A 276 -30.82 13.29 -0.15
N PHE A 277 -32.08 12.87 -0.06
CA PHE A 277 -33.23 13.75 0.05
C PHE A 277 -33.08 14.72 1.22
N ASP A 278 -32.77 14.20 2.40
CA ASP A 278 -32.61 15.00 3.62
C ASP A 278 -31.39 15.93 3.55
N ILE A 279 -30.28 15.50 2.93
CA ILE A 279 -29.09 16.33 2.73
C ILE A 279 -29.41 17.62 1.97
N TYR A 280 -30.19 17.52 0.89
CA TYR A 280 -30.52 18.67 0.04
C TYR A 280 -31.73 19.48 0.54
N THR A 281 -32.49 18.96 1.49
CA THR A 281 -33.70 19.61 2.04
C THR A 281 -33.56 20.07 3.49
N ASP A 282 -32.41 19.87 4.13
CA ASP A 282 -32.07 20.39 5.46
C ASP A 282 -30.92 21.43 5.42
N PRO A 283 -31.21 22.69 5.03
CA PRO A 283 -30.17 23.68 4.74
C PRO A 283 -29.46 24.22 5.99
N LYS A 284 -28.16 23.93 6.09
CA LYS A 284 -27.29 24.45 7.15
C LYS A 284 -26.86 25.90 6.88
N PRO A 285 -26.80 26.80 7.89
CA PRO A 285 -26.26 28.15 7.68
C PRO A 285 -24.85 28.12 7.07
N PRO A 286 -24.52 28.95 6.05
CA PRO A 286 -25.27 30.11 5.54
C PRO A 286 -26.35 29.81 4.48
N SER A 287 -26.59 28.54 4.09
CA SER A 287 -27.66 28.19 3.15
C SER A 287 -29.00 28.74 3.64
N GLN A 288 -29.71 29.48 2.78
CA GLN A 288 -31.00 30.10 3.13
C GLN A 288 -32.21 29.25 2.77
N PHE A 289 -32.03 28.21 1.95
CA PHE A 289 -33.06 27.28 1.53
C PHE A 289 -32.45 25.92 1.11
N GLY A 290 -33.27 24.88 1.10
CA GLY A 290 -32.95 23.58 0.51
C GLY A 290 -33.72 23.36 -0.79
N GLN A 291 -33.13 22.66 -1.76
CA GLN A 291 -33.81 22.28 -3.00
C GLN A 291 -33.26 20.96 -3.50
N ILE A 292 -34.15 20.06 -3.93
CA ILE A 292 -33.78 18.82 -4.58
C ILE A 292 -34.64 18.57 -5.82
N THR A 293 -34.01 18.09 -6.89
CA THR A 293 -34.69 17.65 -8.10
C THR A 293 -34.73 16.14 -8.14
N ILE A 294 -35.90 15.55 -8.36
CA ILE A 294 -36.07 14.10 -8.47
C ILE A 294 -36.94 13.78 -9.68
N GLY A 295 -36.89 12.53 -10.14
CA GLY A 295 -37.77 12.03 -11.20
C GLY A 295 -37.12 10.86 -11.94
N LEU A 296 -37.70 10.51 -13.09
CA LEU A 296 -37.19 9.42 -13.92
C LEU A 296 -37.45 9.70 -15.41
N GLU A 297 -36.46 9.42 -16.25
CA GLU A 297 -36.60 9.46 -17.71
C GLU A 297 -37.54 8.35 -18.21
N ASN A 298 -38.12 8.51 -19.40
CA ASN A 298 -39.11 7.56 -19.92
C ASN A 298 -38.51 6.38 -20.69
N ASP A 299 -37.19 6.28 -20.87
CA ASP A 299 -36.52 5.19 -21.59
C ASP A 299 -36.15 3.99 -20.70
N PHE A 300 -36.58 4.00 -19.44
CA PHE A 300 -36.49 2.88 -18.53
C PHE A 300 -37.79 2.06 -18.50
N SER A 301 -37.66 0.73 -18.37
CA SER A 301 -38.78 -0.20 -18.26
C SER A 301 -39.67 0.13 -17.06
N TRP A 302 -40.93 0.52 -17.32
CA TRP A 302 -41.86 0.89 -16.25
C TRP A 302 -42.13 -0.23 -15.23
N PRO A 303 -42.39 -1.49 -15.64
CA PRO A 303 -42.56 -2.59 -14.69
C PRO A 303 -41.38 -2.76 -13.72
N LYS A 304 -40.15 -2.44 -14.16
CA LYS A 304 -38.94 -2.58 -13.35
C LYS A 304 -38.78 -1.49 -12.29
N PHE A 305 -39.19 -0.25 -12.61
CA PHE A 305 -38.96 0.92 -11.75
C PHE A 305 -40.22 1.47 -11.07
N LYS A 306 -41.41 0.94 -11.41
CA LYS A 306 -42.70 1.37 -10.85
C LYS A 306 -42.69 1.40 -9.32
N GLU A 307 -42.24 0.32 -8.69
CA GLU A 307 -42.26 0.20 -7.23
C GLU A 307 -41.38 1.27 -6.56
N GLU A 308 -40.14 1.44 -7.03
CA GLU A 308 -39.25 2.43 -6.45
C GLU A 308 -39.75 3.87 -6.70
N TYR A 309 -40.26 4.15 -7.89
CA TYR A 309 -40.84 5.47 -8.19
C TYR A 309 -42.03 5.78 -7.26
N GLN A 310 -42.89 4.80 -6.99
CA GLN A 310 -43.98 4.92 -6.01
C GLN A 310 -43.46 5.16 -4.59
N ASN A 311 -42.37 4.49 -4.20
CA ASN A 311 -41.72 4.69 -2.91
C ASN A 311 -41.16 6.11 -2.78
N GLN A 312 -40.47 6.63 -3.80
CA GLN A 312 -39.97 8.01 -3.83
C GLN A 312 -41.10 9.03 -3.70
N MET A 313 -42.19 8.88 -4.47
CA MET A 313 -43.33 9.82 -4.39
C MET A 313 -44.06 9.74 -3.04
N SER A 314 -44.16 8.55 -2.45
CA SER A 314 -44.73 8.37 -1.10
C SER A 314 -43.83 8.97 -0.01
N PHE A 315 -42.51 8.90 -0.19
CA PHE A 315 -41.54 9.57 0.68
C PHE A 315 -41.70 11.10 0.62
N VAL A 316 -41.86 11.66 -0.57
CA VAL A 316 -42.12 13.10 -0.78
C VAL A 316 -43.42 13.53 -0.10
N GLU A 317 -44.52 12.81 -0.34
CA GLU A 317 -45.83 13.07 0.29
C GLU A 317 -45.72 13.09 1.82
N LYS A 318 -44.99 12.13 2.39
CA LYS A 318 -44.72 12.09 3.83
C LYS A 318 -43.96 13.33 4.32
N LYS A 319 -42.93 13.78 3.59
CA LYS A 319 -42.14 14.97 3.97
C LYS A 319 -42.96 16.27 3.85
N ILE A 320 -43.87 16.34 2.87
CA ILE A 320 -44.82 17.45 2.73
C ILE A 320 -45.81 17.45 3.91
N ALA A 321 -46.38 16.30 4.26
CA ALA A 321 -47.31 16.17 5.39
C ALA A 321 -46.67 16.55 6.74
N GLN A 322 -45.36 16.39 6.85
CA GLN A 322 -44.56 16.81 8.01
C GLN A 322 -44.20 18.30 8.01
N GLY A 323 -44.59 19.07 6.99
CA GLY A 323 -44.19 20.47 6.82
C GLY A 323 -42.71 20.67 6.52
N ARG A 324 -41.98 19.61 6.17
CA ARG A 324 -40.52 19.65 5.97
C ARG A 324 -40.11 20.17 4.60
N VAL A 325 -40.93 19.94 3.57
CA VAL A 325 -40.65 20.36 2.19
C VAL A 325 -41.92 20.80 1.48
N LYS A 326 -41.76 21.62 0.45
CA LYS A 326 -42.83 21.99 -0.48
C LYS A 326 -42.53 21.45 -1.88
N ALA A 327 -43.43 20.65 -2.44
CA ALA A 327 -43.36 20.29 -3.85
C ALA A 327 -43.79 21.48 -4.72
N VAL A 328 -42.99 21.80 -5.73
CA VAL A 328 -43.23 22.90 -6.67
C VAL A 328 -42.73 22.53 -8.06
N THR A 329 -43.38 23.05 -9.10
CA THR A 329 -42.86 22.94 -10.46
C THR A 329 -41.58 23.78 -10.64
N MET A 330 -40.82 23.54 -11.71
CA MET A 330 -39.61 24.31 -12.00
C MET A 330 -39.87 25.81 -12.12
N SER A 331 -40.93 26.23 -12.80
CA SER A 331 -41.28 27.66 -12.90
C SER A 331 -41.69 28.26 -11.56
N GLN A 332 -42.45 27.53 -10.74
CA GLN A 332 -42.83 27.99 -9.40
C GLN A 332 -41.63 28.17 -8.47
N PHE A 333 -40.66 27.24 -8.51
CA PHE A 333 -39.41 27.39 -7.77
C PHE A 333 -38.60 28.58 -8.28
N SER A 334 -38.49 28.72 -9.59
CA SER A 334 -37.77 29.82 -10.23
C SER A 334 -38.37 31.19 -9.91
N ASP A 335 -39.70 31.30 -9.86
CA ASP A 335 -40.40 32.51 -9.43
C ASP A 335 -40.05 32.85 -7.97
N TRP A 336 -40.14 31.88 -7.06
CA TRP A 336 -39.76 32.07 -5.66
C TRP A 336 -38.28 32.50 -5.52
N TYR A 337 -37.37 31.81 -6.20
CA TYR A 337 -35.94 32.08 -6.13
C TYR A 337 -35.60 33.47 -6.66
N ARG A 338 -36.24 33.91 -7.75
CA ARG A 338 -36.11 35.27 -8.28
C ARG A 338 -36.64 36.35 -7.38
N THR A 339 -37.76 36.12 -6.72
CA THR A 339 -38.30 37.07 -5.75
C THR A 339 -37.40 37.17 -4.51
N LYS A 340 -36.85 36.05 -4.05
CA LYS A 340 -36.01 36.02 -2.84
C LYS A 340 -34.59 36.55 -3.11
N PHE A 341 -34.03 36.27 -4.28
CA PHE A 341 -32.66 36.64 -4.68
C PHE A 341 -32.69 37.44 -5.99
N PRO A 342 -33.03 38.74 -5.95
CA PRO A 342 -33.22 39.56 -7.15
C PRO A 342 -31.92 39.92 -7.88
N ASP A 343 -30.75 39.78 -7.25
CA ASP A 343 -29.45 40.20 -7.80
C ASP A 343 -28.59 39.01 -8.26
N ILE A 344 -27.98 38.28 -7.33
CA ILE A 344 -27.08 37.13 -7.60
C ILE A 344 -27.45 35.93 -6.71
N SER A 345 -26.84 34.77 -6.96
CA SER A 345 -27.07 33.56 -6.17
C SER A 345 -26.54 33.72 -4.73
N PRO A 346 -27.24 33.18 -3.72
CA PRO A 346 -26.71 33.16 -2.36
C PRO A 346 -25.59 32.12 -2.20
N ALA A 347 -24.87 32.19 -1.08
CA ALA A 347 -23.92 31.13 -0.72
C ALA A 347 -24.64 29.87 -0.25
N HIS A 348 -24.06 28.72 -0.56
CA HIS A 348 -24.55 27.38 -0.21
C HIS A 348 -23.49 26.60 0.56
N LEU A 349 -23.97 25.81 1.51
CA LEU A 349 -23.20 24.85 2.30
C LEU A 349 -23.90 23.50 2.30
N ILE A 350 -23.13 22.47 1.96
CA ILE A 350 -23.45 21.06 2.22
C ILE A 350 -22.38 20.57 3.18
N PHE A 351 -22.76 20.06 4.35
CA PHE A 351 -21.83 19.43 5.29
C PHE A 351 -22.45 18.16 5.84
N VAL A 352 -21.87 17.01 5.53
CA VAL A 352 -22.46 15.69 5.83
C VAL A 352 -21.37 14.67 6.15
N ASP A 353 -21.76 13.68 6.94
CA ASP A 353 -21.02 12.42 7.01
C ASP A 353 -21.32 11.60 5.75
N ASP A 354 -20.43 10.67 5.40
CA ASP A 354 -20.61 9.77 4.26
C ASP A 354 -21.97 9.04 4.35
N PRO A 355 -22.89 9.23 3.37
CA PRO A 355 -24.20 8.58 3.36
C PRO A 355 -24.16 7.05 3.39
N LEU A 356 -23.04 6.43 2.97
CA LEU A 356 -22.84 4.98 2.99
C LEU A 356 -22.38 4.44 4.36
N GLY A 357 -22.01 5.32 5.31
CA GLY A 357 -21.72 4.97 6.69
C GLY A 357 -20.24 4.75 7.02
N SER A 358 -19.30 5.20 6.18
CA SER A 358 -17.89 5.27 6.59
C SER A 358 -17.63 6.38 7.61
N GLU A 359 -16.39 6.50 8.09
CA GLU A 359 -15.94 7.64 8.90
C GLU A 359 -15.74 8.93 8.10
N GLY A 360 -16.03 8.88 6.80
CA GLY A 360 -15.86 9.98 5.87
C GLY A 360 -16.74 11.19 6.19
N LYS A 361 -16.22 12.40 5.95
CA LYS A 361 -16.98 13.66 6.01
C LYS A 361 -16.69 14.49 4.79
N VAL A 362 -17.66 15.28 4.35
CA VAL A 362 -17.48 16.25 3.26
C VAL A 362 -18.17 17.56 3.57
N LEU A 363 -17.51 18.65 3.17
CA LEU A 363 -18.02 20.00 3.20
C LEU A 363 -17.87 20.61 1.81
N TRP A 364 -18.98 20.97 1.19
CA TRP A 364 -19.02 21.83 0.00
C TRP A 364 -19.47 23.22 0.38
N PHE A 365 -18.62 24.21 0.17
CA PHE A 365 -18.98 25.63 0.27
C PHE A 365 -18.92 26.27 -1.12
N MET A 366 -20.01 26.92 -1.52
CA MET A 366 -20.20 27.43 -2.88
C MET A 366 -20.79 28.84 -2.82
N ASN A 367 -20.19 29.78 -3.53
CA ASN A 367 -20.69 31.14 -3.67
C ASN A 367 -20.41 31.67 -5.09
N PRO A 368 -20.87 32.88 -5.49
CA PRO A 368 -20.71 33.34 -6.88
C PRO A 368 -19.25 33.49 -7.35
N TYR A 369 -18.28 33.46 -6.45
CA TYR A 369 -16.86 33.68 -6.73
C TYR A 369 -16.03 32.40 -6.71
N TYR A 370 -16.38 31.39 -5.91
CA TYR A 370 -15.68 30.10 -5.90
C TYR A 370 -16.54 28.95 -5.34
N ARG A 371 -16.08 27.72 -5.60
CA ARG A 371 -16.49 26.52 -4.85
C ARG A 371 -15.29 25.86 -4.18
N VAL A 372 -15.52 25.20 -3.06
CA VAL A 372 -14.52 24.39 -2.35
C VAL A 372 -15.15 23.12 -1.80
N GLY A 373 -14.49 21.99 -2.03
CA GLY A 373 -14.81 20.68 -1.49
C GLY A 373 -13.72 20.23 -0.51
N TRP A 374 -14.00 20.33 0.79
CA TRP A 374 -13.19 19.75 1.86
C TRP A 374 -13.69 18.35 2.20
N PHE A 375 -12.78 17.40 2.33
CA PHE A 375 -13.07 16.01 2.63
C PHE A 375 -12.22 15.53 3.80
N TYR A 376 -12.79 14.62 4.57
CA TYR A 376 -12.09 13.92 5.65
C TYR A 376 -12.25 12.40 5.54
N HIS A 377 -11.16 11.66 5.72
CA HIS A 377 -11.16 10.22 5.99
C HIS A 377 -9.86 9.85 6.71
N SER A 378 -9.90 9.14 7.84
CA SER A 378 -8.73 9.03 8.71
C SER A 378 -7.56 8.26 8.09
N THR A 379 -7.85 7.27 7.25
CA THR A 379 -6.83 6.42 6.59
C THR A 379 -6.50 6.78 5.15
N LEU A 380 -7.42 7.40 4.39
CA LEU A 380 -7.25 7.60 2.94
C LEU A 380 -6.49 8.89 2.62
N PHE A 381 -6.90 10.02 3.21
CA PHE A 381 -6.36 11.34 2.85
C PHE A 381 -6.34 12.36 3.99
N GLY A 382 -6.77 11.98 5.21
CA GLY A 382 -6.85 12.90 6.35
C GLY A 382 -7.86 14.03 6.08
N SER A 383 -7.57 15.24 6.56
CA SER A 383 -8.29 16.48 6.27
C SER A 383 -7.72 17.13 5.01
N ALA A 384 -8.48 17.21 3.92
CA ALA A 384 -7.97 17.68 2.63
C ALA A 384 -9.00 18.48 1.83
N ILE A 385 -8.54 19.52 1.12
CA ILE A 385 -9.31 20.18 0.05
C ILE A 385 -9.02 19.44 -1.25
N ARG A 386 -10.05 18.82 -1.83
CA ARG A 386 -9.97 18.00 -3.05
C ARG A 386 -10.46 18.73 -4.30
N ASP A 387 -11.28 19.77 -4.11
CA ASP A 387 -11.74 20.69 -5.16
C ASP A 387 -11.68 22.13 -4.63
N LEU A 388 -11.06 23.04 -5.37
CA LEU A 388 -11.11 24.49 -5.14
C LEU A 388 -11.03 25.22 -6.48
N ARG A 389 -12.11 25.93 -6.84
CA ARG A 389 -12.24 26.58 -8.16
C ARG A 389 -12.69 28.01 -8.04
N LEU A 390 -12.04 28.88 -8.80
CA LEU A 390 -12.48 30.25 -8.99
C LEU A 390 -13.50 30.35 -10.14
N TYR A 391 -14.57 31.10 -9.89
CA TYR A 391 -15.53 31.52 -10.89
C TYR A 391 -15.15 32.87 -11.49
N ASN A 392 -15.13 32.96 -12.81
CA ASN A 392 -14.91 34.19 -13.55
C ASN A 392 -16.01 34.35 -14.60
N ASP A 393 -17.01 35.18 -14.28
CA ASP A 393 -18.20 35.35 -15.10
C ASP A 393 -17.97 36.20 -16.37
N SER A 394 -16.76 36.74 -16.54
CA SER A 394 -16.37 37.56 -17.69
C SER A 394 -15.83 36.73 -18.86
N LEU A 395 -15.43 35.48 -18.62
CA LEU A 395 -14.91 34.57 -19.64
C LEU A 395 -16.06 33.79 -20.31
N PRO A 396 -16.13 33.76 -21.65
CA PRO A 396 -17.10 32.93 -22.34
C PRO A 396 -16.79 31.44 -22.20
N GLU A 397 -17.83 30.61 -22.15
CA GLU A 397 -17.66 29.15 -22.22
C GLU A 397 -17.14 28.72 -23.62
N PRO A 398 -16.49 27.54 -23.75
CA PRO A 398 -15.82 27.13 -25.00
C PRO A 398 -16.72 27.18 -26.24
N CYS A 399 -17.99 26.80 -26.07
CA CYS A 399 -18.97 26.68 -27.16
C CYS A 399 -19.87 27.92 -27.30
N TYR A 400 -19.52 29.05 -26.67
CA TYR A 400 -20.36 30.24 -26.64
C TYR A 400 -20.61 30.83 -28.05
N ALA A 401 -19.54 31.02 -28.82
CA ALA A 401 -19.59 31.65 -30.15
C ALA A 401 -19.45 30.67 -31.32
N VAL A 402 -19.07 29.42 -31.04
CA VAL A 402 -18.76 28.40 -32.06
C VAL A 402 -19.44 27.07 -31.72
N SER A 403 -19.65 26.23 -32.74
CA SER A 403 -20.11 24.86 -32.55
C SER A 403 -19.00 23.97 -32.00
N CYS A 404 -19.34 23.03 -31.13
CA CYS A 404 -18.43 22.07 -30.51
C CYS A 404 -18.81 20.64 -30.88
N ALA A 405 -17.82 19.83 -31.27
CA ALA A 405 -18.03 18.39 -31.46
C ALA A 405 -18.05 17.63 -30.13
N ASN A 406 -17.18 18.02 -29.20
CA ASN A 406 -17.08 17.47 -27.84
C ASN A 406 -17.43 18.56 -26.82
N LEU A 407 -17.98 18.17 -25.68
CA LEU A 407 -18.35 19.10 -24.61
C LEU A 407 -17.55 18.76 -23.35
N ASP A 408 -16.37 19.39 -23.22
CA ASP A 408 -15.40 19.16 -22.14
C ASP A 408 -15.28 20.39 -21.23
N LEU A 409 -16.33 20.67 -20.45
CA LEU A 409 -16.40 21.92 -19.68
C LEU A 409 -15.48 21.93 -18.46
N GLY A 410 -15.07 20.77 -17.95
CA GLY A 410 -14.15 20.66 -16.80
C GLY A 410 -12.77 21.26 -17.05
N LEU A 411 -12.34 21.28 -18.32
CA LEU A 411 -11.06 21.86 -18.75
C LEU A 411 -11.14 23.36 -19.07
N SER A 412 -12.33 23.95 -19.04
CA SER A 412 -12.55 25.35 -19.43
C SER A 412 -12.19 26.36 -18.35
N VAL A 413 -11.99 25.91 -17.10
CA VAL A 413 -11.67 26.77 -15.95
C VAL A 413 -10.16 26.97 -15.85
N SER A 414 -9.72 28.22 -15.68
CA SER A 414 -8.29 28.53 -15.56
C SER A 414 -7.72 28.02 -14.23
N LYS A 415 -6.94 26.93 -14.29
CA LYS A 415 -6.09 26.41 -13.20
C LYS A 415 -6.83 26.16 -11.87
N PRO A 416 -7.83 25.27 -11.79
CA PRO A 416 -8.40 24.86 -10.51
C PRO A 416 -7.45 23.94 -9.73
N LEU A 417 -7.64 23.84 -8.41
CA LEU A 417 -7.18 22.67 -7.64
C LEU A 417 -8.28 21.61 -7.75
N ASP A 418 -8.00 20.50 -8.41
CA ASP A 418 -8.98 19.44 -8.66
C ASP A 418 -8.30 18.08 -8.72
N GLU A 419 -8.56 17.26 -7.71
CA GLU A 419 -8.00 15.90 -7.65
C GLU A 419 -8.57 14.98 -8.73
N ALA A 420 -9.84 15.16 -9.15
CA ALA A 420 -10.46 14.31 -10.16
C ALA A 420 -9.88 14.56 -11.55
N THR A 421 -9.61 15.82 -11.93
CA THR A 421 -9.01 16.14 -13.24
C THR A 421 -7.50 15.99 -13.25
N PHE A 422 -6.81 16.49 -12.20
CA PHE A 422 -5.35 16.69 -12.24
C PHE A 422 -4.59 15.84 -11.22
N GLY A 423 -5.28 15.14 -10.31
CA GLY A 423 -4.64 14.41 -9.21
C GLY A 423 -4.08 15.32 -8.10
N ASP A 424 -4.31 16.63 -8.21
CA ASP A 424 -3.84 17.62 -7.25
C ASP A 424 -4.85 17.80 -6.11
N ARG A 425 -4.38 17.67 -4.87
CA ARG A 425 -5.15 17.99 -3.66
C ARG A 425 -4.32 18.77 -2.66
N TRP A 426 -5.00 19.50 -1.78
CA TRP A 426 -4.36 20.16 -0.65
C TRP A 426 -4.68 19.42 0.65
N THR A 427 -3.78 18.53 1.07
CA THR A 427 -3.86 17.87 2.39
C THR A 427 -3.42 18.85 3.48
N ILE A 428 -4.35 19.15 4.39
CA ILE A 428 -4.14 20.05 5.54
C ILE A 428 -3.55 19.27 6.71
N ASP A 429 -4.18 18.14 7.08
CA ASP A 429 -3.67 17.23 8.12
C ASP A 429 -3.84 15.78 7.67
N GLU A 430 -2.90 14.91 8.06
CA GLU A 430 -3.04 13.46 7.90
C GLU A 430 -3.67 12.84 9.15
N GLY A 431 -4.36 11.72 8.98
CA GLY A 431 -4.83 10.92 10.11
C GLY A 431 -6.14 11.38 10.74
N LYS A 432 -6.29 11.16 12.06
CA LYS A 432 -7.55 11.41 12.79
C LYS A 432 -7.77 12.89 13.13
N ILE A 433 -9.04 13.30 13.14
CA ILE A 433 -9.46 14.60 13.70
C ILE A 433 -10.39 14.38 14.91
N SER A 434 -10.37 15.32 15.84
CA SER A 434 -11.22 15.36 17.04
C SER A 434 -11.75 16.77 17.29
N ASP A 435 -12.69 16.93 18.22
CA ASP A 435 -13.27 18.24 18.59
C ASP A 435 -13.78 19.08 17.41
N PHE A 436 -14.33 18.43 16.38
CA PHE A 436 -14.82 19.12 15.19
C PHE A 436 -15.98 20.06 15.52
N LYS A 437 -15.88 21.32 15.07
CA LYS A 437 -16.91 22.35 15.21
C LYS A 437 -17.07 23.13 13.91
N LEU A 438 -18.29 23.56 13.66
CA LEU A 438 -18.65 24.42 12.55
C LEU A 438 -19.39 25.65 13.08
N GLY A 439 -18.94 26.84 12.70
CA GLY A 439 -19.48 28.13 13.15
C GLY A 439 -19.59 29.14 12.01
N GLN A 440 -20.43 30.17 12.19
CA GLN A 440 -20.52 31.27 11.23
C GLN A 440 -19.56 32.40 11.58
N VAL A 441 -18.97 33.02 10.56
CA VAL A 441 -18.19 34.26 10.68
C VAL A 441 -18.85 35.36 9.85
N SER A 442 -18.47 36.63 10.05
CA SER A 442 -18.99 37.74 9.25
C SER A 442 -18.71 37.47 7.76
N GLN A 443 -19.78 37.17 7.01
CA GLN A 443 -19.74 36.83 5.57
C GLN A 443 -18.99 35.54 5.23
N GLY A 444 -19.09 34.49 6.05
CA GLY A 444 -18.45 33.21 5.76
C GLY A 444 -18.77 32.07 6.74
N LEU A 445 -17.96 31.02 6.67
CA LEU A 445 -18.04 29.81 7.49
C LEU A 445 -16.68 29.54 8.13
N MET A 446 -16.63 29.17 9.41
CA MET A 446 -15.43 28.68 10.07
C MET A 446 -15.62 27.24 10.50
N MET A 447 -14.65 26.41 10.16
CA MET A 447 -14.53 25.05 10.63
C MET A 447 -13.32 24.94 11.55
N SER A 448 -13.44 24.26 12.68
CA SER A 448 -12.31 23.99 13.57
C SER A 448 -12.30 22.55 14.05
N TYR A 449 -11.11 22.02 14.32
CA TYR A 449 -10.91 20.67 14.83
C TYR A 449 -9.53 20.57 15.51
N ARG A 450 -9.23 19.45 16.15
CA ARG A 450 -7.87 19.07 16.56
C ARG A 450 -7.38 17.94 15.68
N ASN A 451 -6.17 18.08 15.14
CA ASN A 451 -5.54 17.01 14.37
C ASN A 451 -5.06 15.86 15.29
N GLN A 452 -4.49 14.80 14.73
CA GLN A 452 -4.10 13.59 15.46
C GLN A 452 -3.07 13.86 16.57
N VAL A 453 -2.25 14.91 16.42
CA VAL A 453 -1.25 15.32 17.42
C VAL A 453 -1.76 16.38 18.40
N GLY A 454 -3.07 16.70 18.35
CA GLY A 454 -3.74 17.60 19.28
C GLY A 454 -3.67 19.09 18.93
N LYS A 455 -3.02 19.46 17.81
CA LYS A 455 -2.94 20.85 17.35
C LYS A 455 -4.31 21.32 16.88
N ALA A 456 -4.73 22.47 17.39
CA ALA A 456 -5.97 23.10 16.98
C ALA A 456 -5.83 23.63 15.55
N ARG A 457 -6.87 23.40 14.76
CA ARG A 457 -7.01 23.82 13.37
C ARG A 457 -8.23 24.69 13.22
N SER A 458 -8.10 25.73 12.42
CA SER A 458 -9.23 26.57 12.00
C SER A 458 -9.12 26.88 10.52
N ILE A 459 -10.23 26.69 9.80
CA ILE A 459 -10.35 27.00 8.38
C ILE A 459 -11.54 27.94 8.21
N GLU A 460 -11.32 29.15 7.73
CA GLU A 460 -12.38 30.10 7.41
C GLU A 460 -12.57 30.21 5.90
N PHE A 461 -13.79 29.97 5.45
CA PHE A 461 -14.26 30.16 4.08
C PHE A 461 -15.02 31.49 4.02
N ARG A 462 -14.38 32.55 3.51
CA ARG A 462 -15.00 33.88 3.33
C ARG A 462 -15.46 34.09 1.89
N GLU A 463 -16.05 35.23 1.57
CA GLU A 463 -16.60 35.53 0.24
C GLU A 463 -15.60 35.32 -0.92
N LYS A 464 -14.33 35.72 -0.74
CA LYS A 464 -13.27 35.59 -1.77
C LYS A 464 -11.94 35.02 -1.26
N ASP A 465 -11.87 34.73 0.03
CA ASP A 465 -10.64 34.42 0.75
C ASP A 465 -10.78 33.13 1.58
N LEU A 466 -9.64 32.48 1.82
CA LEU A 466 -9.49 31.32 2.70
C LEU A 466 -8.47 31.65 3.79
N PHE A 467 -8.83 31.37 5.04
CA PHE A 467 -7.91 31.49 6.17
C PHE A 467 -7.62 30.10 6.73
N LEU A 468 -6.35 29.77 6.93
CA LEU A 468 -5.91 28.57 7.64
C LEU A 468 -5.12 29.00 8.87
N ASP A 469 -5.60 28.62 10.06
CA ASP A 469 -4.99 28.98 11.35
C ASP A 469 -4.73 30.50 11.49
N GLY A 470 -5.67 31.31 10.98
CA GLY A 470 -5.60 32.78 10.99
C GLY A 470 -4.76 33.40 9.86
N GLU A 471 -4.01 32.61 9.07
CA GLU A 471 -3.29 33.09 7.89
C GLU A 471 -4.24 33.22 6.69
N GLY A 472 -4.59 34.45 6.32
CA GLY A 472 -5.47 34.74 5.18
C GLY A 472 -4.76 34.70 3.83
N THR A 473 -5.39 34.04 2.85
CA THR A 473 -4.97 34.03 1.44
C THR A 473 -6.17 34.18 0.52
N THR A 474 -5.99 34.89 -0.60
CA THR A 474 -7.03 34.90 -1.64
C THR A 474 -7.15 33.49 -2.26
N VAL A 475 -8.33 33.07 -2.70
CA VAL A 475 -8.53 31.75 -3.34
C VAL A 475 -7.52 31.49 -4.49
N PRO A 476 -7.23 32.44 -5.40
CA PRO A 476 -6.21 32.24 -6.43
C PRO A 476 -4.80 32.02 -5.85
N GLN A 477 -4.43 32.74 -4.80
CA GLN A 477 -3.14 32.54 -4.12
C GLN A 477 -3.06 31.18 -3.43
N ALA A 478 -4.16 30.71 -2.82
CA ALA A 478 -4.22 29.38 -2.21
C ALA A 478 -4.02 28.28 -3.26
N ILE A 479 -4.71 28.37 -4.40
CA ILE A 479 -4.53 27.44 -5.52
C ILE A 479 -3.08 27.49 -6.03
N MET A 480 -2.55 28.69 -6.31
CA MET A 480 -1.17 28.83 -6.80
C MET A 480 -0.13 28.38 -5.78
N ARG A 481 -0.37 28.48 -4.47
CA ARG A 481 0.53 27.97 -3.44
C ARG A 481 0.64 26.44 -3.49
N VAL A 482 -0.46 25.75 -3.83
CA VAL A 482 -0.49 24.29 -3.99
C VAL A 482 0.13 23.87 -5.32
N LEU A 483 -0.28 24.52 -6.42
CA LEU A 483 0.19 24.19 -7.78
C LEU A 483 1.65 24.62 -8.04
N ASN A 484 2.12 25.72 -7.45
CA ASN A 484 3.49 26.22 -7.60
C ASN A 484 4.42 25.74 -6.48
N GLN A 485 4.08 24.71 -5.71
CA GLN A 485 5.08 24.08 -4.85
C GLN A 485 6.28 23.72 -5.74
N PRO A 486 7.47 24.32 -5.49
CA PRO A 486 8.48 24.42 -6.52
C PRO A 486 8.93 23.03 -7.00
N GLN A 487 8.68 22.77 -8.28
CA GLN A 487 9.45 21.83 -9.10
C GLN A 487 10.85 22.40 -9.36
N LYS A 488 11.60 22.75 -8.31
CA LYS A 488 13.05 22.91 -8.45
C LYS A 488 13.64 21.51 -8.51
N VAL A 489 13.71 20.97 -9.71
CA VAL A 489 14.59 19.87 -10.05
C VAL A 489 16.01 20.33 -9.71
N PRO A 490 16.71 19.72 -8.73
CA PRO A 490 18.15 19.83 -8.69
C PRO A 490 18.62 19.30 -10.04
N GLY A 491 19.26 20.16 -10.84
CA GLY A 491 19.64 19.81 -12.21
C GLY A 491 20.31 18.45 -12.26
N LYS A 492 20.01 17.66 -13.29
CA LYS A 492 20.59 16.32 -13.50
C LYS A 492 22.11 16.39 -13.37
N ILE A 493 22.64 15.96 -12.22
CA ILE A 493 24.08 15.84 -12.05
C ILE A 493 24.46 14.55 -12.75
N ALA A 494 25.02 14.68 -13.94
CA ALA A 494 25.66 13.56 -14.60
C ALA A 494 26.89 13.16 -13.77
N PHE A 495 26.76 12.07 -13.01
CA PHE A 495 27.91 11.51 -12.30
C PHE A 495 28.78 10.75 -13.31
N ASN A 496 30.06 11.06 -13.31
CA ASN A 496 31.03 10.21 -13.98
C ASN A 496 31.19 8.95 -13.12
N PHE A 497 30.95 7.78 -13.69
CA PHE A 497 31.03 6.51 -12.96
C PHE A 497 32.47 6.00 -12.97
N GLN A 498 33.35 6.64 -12.21
CA GLN A 498 34.64 6.05 -11.89
C GLN A 498 34.61 5.50 -10.47
N GLU A 499 34.94 4.22 -10.34
CA GLU A 499 35.23 3.62 -9.05
C GLU A 499 36.49 4.31 -8.51
N LYS A 500 36.40 5.00 -7.38
CA LYS A 500 37.58 5.51 -6.67
C LYS A 500 38.36 4.29 -6.17
N SER A 501 39.23 3.80 -7.04
CA SER A 501 40.21 2.74 -6.86
C SER A 501 40.18 2.07 -5.48
N PHE A 502 39.31 1.07 -5.32
CA PHE A 502 39.43 0.05 -4.26
C PHE A 502 40.86 -0.54 -4.23
N LEU A 503 41.53 -0.55 -5.39
CA LEU A 503 42.92 -0.94 -5.57
C LEU A 503 43.93 -0.04 -4.82
N LYS A 504 43.57 1.22 -4.49
CA LYS A 504 44.50 2.18 -3.85
C LYS A 504 44.86 1.78 -2.42
N ASN A 505 44.02 1.01 -1.74
CA ASN A 505 44.23 0.53 -0.35
C ASN A 505 44.17 -1.02 -0.23
N TRP A 506 44.52 -1.77 -1.27
CA TRP A 506 44.53 -3.25 -1.22
C TRP A 506 45.33 -3.83 -0.03
N PHE A 507 46.41 -3.14 0.37
CA PHE A 507 47.21 -3.51 1.54
C PHE A 507 46.41 -3.43 2.85
N GLU A 508 45.64 -2.35 3.05
CA GLU A 508 44.80 -2.16 4.23
C GLU A 508 43.68 -3.21 4.28
N PHE A 509 43.00 -3.43 3.15
CA PHE A 509 41.99 -4.49 3.05
C PHE A 509 42.57 -5.87 3.35
N SER A 510 43.76 -6.18 2.83
CA SER A 510 44.46 -7.44 3.10
C SER A 510 44.87 -7.57 4.57
N TYR A 511 45.34 -6.48 5.18
CA TYR A 511 45.67 -6.42 6.61
C TYR A 511 44.44 -6.66 7.50
N HIS A 512 43.31 -6.00 7.21
CA HIS A 512 42.04 -6.25 7.87
C HIS A 512 41.58 -7.70 7.69
N GLY A 513 41.79 -8.28 6.50
CA GLY A 513 41.54 -9.69 6.25
C GLY A 513 42.38 -10.63 7.14
N LEU A 514 43.67 -10.32 7.34
CA LEU A 514 44.53 -11.09 8.24
C LEU A 514 44.12 -10.95 9.71
N LEU A 515 43.75 -9.74 10.16
CA LEU A 515 43.23 -9.52 11.51
C LEU A 515 41.92 -10.27 11.74
N TYR A 516 40.99 -10.22 10.79
CA TYR A 516 39.75 -10.96 10.84
C TYR A 516 39.99 -12.47 10.87
N LEU A 517 40.91 -12.98 10.05
CA LEU A 517 41.29 -14.39 10.08
C LEU A 517 41.88 -14.79 11.44
N PHE A 518 42.78 -13.98 11.99
CA PHE A 518 43.33 -14.21 13.33
C PHE A 518 42.24 -14.25 14.40
N PHE A 519 41.24 -13.37 14.30
CA PHE A 519 40.06 -13.38 15.18
C PHE A 519 39.24 -14.66 15.03
N VAL A 520 38.92 -15.08 13.79
CA VAL A 520 38.18 -16.33 13.55
C VAL A 520 38.93 -17.53 14.14
N LEU A 521 40.25 -17.57 14.00
CA LEU A 521 41.08 -18.63 14.57
C LEU A 521 41.06 -18.60 16.10
N GLY A 522 41.34 -17.45 16.71
CA GLY A 522 41.52 -17.30 18.17
C GLY A 522 40.22 -17.25 18.98
N ALA A 523 39.12 -16.75 18.40
CA ALA A 523 37.84 -16.60 19.08
C ALA A 523 36.85 -17.74 18.78
N PHE A 524 36.91 -18.34 17.58
CA PHE A 524 35.95 -19.38 17.19
C PHE A 524 36.59 -20.77 17.08
N LEU A 525 37.61 -20.92 16.22
CA LEU A 525 38.13 -22.25 15.85
C LEU A 525 38.89 -22.92 16.99
N ILE A 526 39.98 -22.31 17.46
CA ILE A 526 40.93 -22.94 18.41
C ILE A 526 40.29 -23.24 19.77
N PRO A 527 39.48 -22.35 20.40
CA PRO A 527 38.81 -22.67 21.66
C PRO A 527 37.86 -23.86 21.52
N THR A 528 37.19 -23.96 20.37
CA THR A 528 36.23 -25.03 20.11
C THR A 528 36.92 -26.35 19.74
N LEU A 529 38.07 -26.31 19.05
CA LEU A 529 38.92 -27.50 18.86
C LEU A 529 39.42 -28.06 20.20
N PHE A 530 39.80 -27.19 21.14
CA PHE A 530 40.15 -27.61 22.48
C PHE A 530 38.98 -28.33 23.18
N LEU A 531 37.77 -27.79 23.05
CA LEU A 531 36.54 -28.44 23.54
C LEU A 531 36.30 -29.80 22.87
N PHE A 532 36.42 -29.89 21.55
CA PHE A 532 36.24 -31.15 20.81
C PHE A 532 37.23 -32.22 21.25
N LYS A 533 38.48 -31.82 21.56
CA LYS A 533 39.49 -32.71 22.12
C LYS A 533 39.10 -33.21 23.53
N ILE A 534 38.63 -32.32 24.40
CA ILE A 534 38.12 -32.69 25.75
C ILE A 534 36.97 -33.69 25.64
N LEU A 535 36.05 -33.46 24.70
CA LEU A 535 34.91 -34.33 24.44
C LEU A 535 35.26 -35.57 23.60
N ARG A 536 36.54 -35.74 23.22
CA ARG A 536 37.09 -36.89 22.48
C ARG A 536 36.38 -37.17 21.13
N PHE A 537 36.06 -36.12 20.38
CA PHE A 537 35.49 -36.29 19.04
C PHE A 537 36.53 -36.90 18.08
N SER A 538 36.10 -37.88 17.28
CA SER A 538 36.94 -38.63 16.35
C SER A 538 36.66 -38.28 14.88
N PHE A 539 36.44 -37.00 14.57
CA PHE A 539 36.21 -36.54 13.20
C PHE A 539 37.51 -36.31 12.42
N SER A 540 37.40 -36.26 11.09
CA SER A 540 38.52 -35.89 10.22
C SER A 540 38.98 -34.44 10.46
N PRO A 541 40.22 -34.08 10.07
CA PRO A 541 40.72 -32.71 10.24
C PRO A 541 39.81 -31.65 9.59
N LEU A 542 39.27 -31.92 8.40
CA LEU A 542 38.35 -31.00 7.71
C LEU A 542 37.04 -30.82 8.48
N GLU A 543 36.43 -31.92 8.93
CA GLU A 543 35.20 -31.89 9.72
C GLU A 543 35.40 -31.13 11.03
N ASN A 544 36.50 -31.39 11.75
CA ASN A 544 36.84 -30.67 12.97
C ASN A 544 36.97 -29.17 12.72
N THR A 545 37.71 -28.75 11.69
CA THR A 545 37.90 -27.32 11.39
C THR A 545 36.57 -26.62 11.07
N VAL A 546 35.74 -27.21 10.22
CA VAL A 546 34.46 -26.61 9.80
C VAL A 546 33.50 -26.53 10.97
N LEU A 547 33.28 -27.65 11.67
CA LEU A 547 32.30 -27.74 12.76
C LEU A 547 32.74 -26.91 13.97
N ALA A 548 34.03 -26.90 14.31
CA ALA A 548 34.54 -26.11 15.43
C ALA A 548 34.39 -24.60 15.16
N THR A 549 34.60 -24.15 13.92
CA THR A 549 34.37 -22.75 13.56
C THR A 549 32.90 -22.38 13.74
N ILE A 550 31.97 -23.19 13.21
CA ILE A 550 30.52 -22.91 13.27
C ILE A 550 29.97 -22.99 14.70
N VAL A 551 30.36 -24.00 15.48
CA VAL A 551 30.00 -24.12 16.90
C VAL A 551 30.59 -22.96 17.69
N GLY A 552 31.84 -22.57 17.41
CA GLY A 552 32.52 -21.43 18.03
C GLY A 552 31.80 -20.11 17.78
N MET A 553 31.33 -19.85 16.55
CA MET A 553 30.52 -18.67 16.22
C MET A 553 29.23 -18.62 17.04
N SER A 554 28.47 -19.71 17.09
CA SER A 554 27.21 -19.75 17.85
C SER A 554 27.44 -19.62 19.35
N PHE A 555 28.47 -20.29 19.88
CA PHE A 555 28.87 -20.19 21.28
C PHE A 555 29.31 -18.76 21.64
N PHE A 556 30.14 -18.13 20.81
CA PHE A 556 30.59 -16.76 21.01
C PHE A 556 29.40 -15.79 21.08
N THR A 557 28.44 -15.91 20.17
CA THR A 557 27.24 -15.05 20.20
C THR A 557 26.37 -15.30 21.43
N LEU A 558 26.16 -16.56 21.82
CA LEU A 558 25.40 -16.90 23.02
C LEU A 558 26.09 -16.36 24.28
N ALA A 559 27.41 -16.52 24.39
CA ALA A 559 28.21 -16.00 25.48
C ALA A 559 28.20 -14.47 25.51
N ALA A 560 28.28 -13.81 24.33
CA ALA A 560 28.16 -12.37 24.22
C ALA A 560 26.81 -11.84 24.70
N CYS A 561 25.72 -12.55 24.40
CA CYS A 561 24.39 -12.22 24.91
C CYS A 561 24.34 -12.30 26.44
N VAL A 562 24.80 -13.42 27.01
CA VAL A 562 24.83 -13.62 28.48
C VAL A 562 25.71 -12.57 29.15
N PHE A 563 26.94 -12.36 28.67
CA PHE A 563 27.87 -11.38 29.25
C PHE A 563 27.39 -9.94 29.01
N GLY A 564 26.64 -9.68 27.95
CA GLY A 564 25.98 -8.41 27.70
C GLY A 564 24.94 -8.09 28.78
N TYR A 565 24.06 -9.04 29.12
CA TYR A 565 23.11 -8.87 30.23
C TYR A 565 23.82 -8.68 31.59
N LEU A 566 24.97 -9.34 31.78
CA LEU A 566 25.80 -9.18 32.98
C LEU A 566 26.71 -7.93 32.96
N ARG A 567 26.70 -7.16 31.87
CA ARG A 567 27.56 -5.97 31.64
C ARG A 567 29.08 -6.25 31.73
N ILE A 568 29.52 -7.45 31.37
CA ILE A 568 30.93 -7.89 31.39
C ILE A 568 31.43 -8.40 30.02
N SER A 569 30.82 -7.96 28.92
CA SER A 569 31.15 -8.43 27.56
C SER A 569 32.60 -8.19 27.15
N PHE A 570 33.28 -7.21 27.73
CA PHE A 570 34.70 -6.94 27.48
C PHE A 570 35.65 -8.09 27.87
N VAL A 571 35.21 -9.00 28.75
CA VAL A 571 36.01 -10.15 29.21
C VAL A 571 35.97 -11.33 28.23
N LEU A 572 34.92 -11.42 27.39
CA LEU A 572 34.66 -12.59 26.54
C LEU A 572 35.83 -12.92 25.61
N THR A 573 36.24 -11.95 24.79
CA THR A 573 37.28 -12.15 23.79
C THR A 573 38.65 -12.45 24.42
N PRO A 574 39.14 -11.68 25.41
CA PRO A 574 40.38 -12.02 26.12
C PRO A 574 40.40 -13.45 26.68
N VAL A 575 39.30 -13.92 27.28
CA VAL A 575 39.20 -15.28 27.82
C VAL A 575 39.30 -16.33 26.72
N LEU A 576 38.62 -16.14 25.60
CA LEU A 576 38.71 -17.07 24.46
C LEU A 576 40.11 -17.12 23.86
N PHE A 577 40.78 -15.98 23.73
CA PHE A 577 42.17 -15.93 23.30
C PHE A 577 43.14 -16.58 24.30
N LEU A 578 42.89 -16.44 25.60
CA LEU A 578 43.67 -17.12 26.64
C LEU A 578 43.49 -18.65 26.54
N ILE A 579 42.27 -19.13 26.33
CA ILE A 579 41.98 -20.56 26.09
C ILE A 579 42.70 -21.03 24.84
N SER A 580 42.67 -20.26 23.76
CA SER A 580 43.40 -20.55 22.53
C SER A 580 44.90 -20.65 22.75
N PHE A 581 45.49 -19.68 23.46
CA PHE A 581 46.91 -19.68 23.80
C PHE A 581 47.28 -20.89 24.66
N LEU A 582 46.49 -21.18 25.70
CA LEU A 582 46.70 -22.34 26.56
C LEU A 582 46.66 -23.64 25.74
N HIS A 583 45.69 -23.79 24.85
CA HIS A 583 45.59 -24.97 23.98
C HIS A 583 46.82 -25.12 23.07
N LEU A 584 47.22 -24.05 22.37
CA LEU A 584 48.41 -24.07 21.52
C LEU A 584 49.69 -24.36 22.32
N TYR A 585 49.82 -23.80 23.53
CA TYR A 585 50.93 -24.04 24.41
C TYR A 585 51.01 -25.51 24.85
N LEU A 586 49.87 -26.12 25.21
CA LEU A 586 49.78 -27.53 25.59
C LEU A 586 50.10 -28.45 24.39
N GLU A 587 49.67 -28.09 23.18
CA GLU A 587 49.91 -28.87 21.96
C GLU A 587 51.24 -28.57 21.25
N ARG A 588 52.10 -27.70 21.79
CA ARG A 588 53.31 -27.24 21.08
C ARG A 588 54.23 -28.36 20.57
N LYS A 589 54.25 -29.50 21.25
CA LYS A 589 55.04 -30.69 20.87
C LYS A 589 54.36 -31.58 19.82
N ASN A 590 53.03 -31.45 19.66
CA ASN A 590 52.19 -32.22 18.75
C ASN A 590 51.76 -31.44 17.50
N LEU A 591 52.00 -30.12 17.45
CA LEU A 591 51.76 -29.29 16.28
C LEU A 591 52.61 -29.79 15.10
N ARG A 592 51.99 -30.57 14.21
CA ARG A 592 52.55 -30.95 12.92
C ARG A 592 51.75 -30.27 11.83
N PHE A 593 52.44 -29.65 10.88
CA PHE A 593 51.77 -29.17 9.67
C PHE A 593 51.17 -30.39 8.93
N PRO A 594 49.85 -30.41 8.69
CA PRO A 594 49.25 -31.50 7.94
C PRO A 594 49.84 -31.53 6.53
N LYS A 595 50.30 -32.71 6.07
CA LYS A 595 50.70 -32.87 4.66
C LYS A 595 49.46 -32.68 3.79
N VAL A 596 49.45 -31.63 2.96
CA VAL A 596 48.36 -31.37 2.02
C VAL A 596 48.41 -32.43 0.92
N GLN A 597 47.45 -33.36 0.93
CA GLN A 597 47.27 -34.30 -0.17
C GLN A 597 46.48 -33.63 -1.29
N ILE A 598 47.15 -33.33 -2.40
CA ILE A 598 46.52 -32.77 -3.60
C ILE A 598 45.88 -33.94 -4.37
N SER A 599 44.56 -34.11 -4.22
CA SER A 599 43.76 -35.01 -5.06
C SER A 599 42.92 -34.20 -6.04
N LEU A 600 42.63 -34.75 -7.23
CA LEU A 600 41.78 -34.09 -8.22
C LEU A 600 40.44 -33.65 -7.63
N LYS A 601 39.86 -34.44 -6.73
CA LYS A 601 38.57 -34.14 -6.08
C LYS A 601 38.66 -32.99 -5.08
N TYR A 602 39.74 -32.89 -4.32
CA TYR A 602 39.96 -31.72 -3.45
C TYR A 602 40.27 -30.47 -4.27
N LEU A 603 40.94 -30.61 -5.42
CA LEU A 603 41.10 -29.50 -6.38
C LEU A 603 39.75 -29.05 -6.95
N THR A 604 38.88 -29.99 -7.35
CA THR A 604 37.51 -29.68 -7.80
C THR A 604 36.69 -29.01 -6.70
N LEU A 605 36.76 -29.50 -5.45
CA LEU A 605 36.10 -28.88 -4.31
C LEU A 605 36.60 -27.44 -4.12
N SER A 606 37.92 -27.22 -4.09
CA SER A 606 38.50 -25.88 -3.94
C SER A 606 38.07 -24.93 -5.04
N LEU A 607 38.02 -25.39 -6.30
CA LEU A 607 37.53 -24.59 -7.42
C LEU A 607 36.04 -24.26 -7.27
N LEU A 608 35.20 -25.23 -6.88
CA LEU A 608 33.77 -25.00 -6.64
C LEU A 608 33.54 -24.03 -5.48
N LEU A 609 34.28 -24.14 -4.38
CA LEU A 609 34.22 -23.22 -3.26
C LEU A 609 34.65 -21.82 -3.69
N LEU A 610 35.75 -21.68 -4.43
CA LEU A 610 36.22 -20.38 -4.93
C LEU A 610 35.17 -19.72 -5.83
N LEU A 611 34.66 -20.44 -6.83
CA LEU A 611 33.64 -19.92 -7.74
C LEU A 611 32.33 -19.61 -6.99
N GLY A 612 31.91 -20.47 -6.06
CA GLY A 612 30.72 -20.27 -5.25
C GLY A 612 30.81 -19.04 -4.34
N VAL A 613 31.92 -18.88 -3.62
CA VAL A 613 32.19 -17.74 -2.74
C VAL A 613 32.23 -16.44 -3.54
N LEU A 614 32.91 -16.42 -4.69
CA LEU A 614 32.93 -15.24 -5.56
C LEU A 614 31.52 -14.91 -6.09
N THR A 615 30.80 -15.89 -6.62
CA THR A 615 29.49 -15.69 -7.26
C THR A 615 28.45 -15.17 -6.27
N GLN A 616 28.33 -15.81 -5.09
CA GLN A 616 27.43 -15.32 -4.04
C GLN A 616 27.93 -14.01 -3.44
N GLY A 617 29.24 -13.86 -3.23
CA GLY A 617 29.84 -12.65 -2.66
C GLY A 617 29.57 -11.40 -3.49
N LEU A 618 29.53 -11.51 -4.82
CA LEU A 618 29.21 -10.39 -5.73
C LEU A 618 27.85 -9.74 -5.43
N THR A 619 26.92 -10.46 -4.81
CA THR A 619 25.59 -9.92 -4.46
C THR A 619 25.62 -8.89 -3.33
N VAL A 620 26.70 -8.87 -2.53
CA VAL A 620 26.84 -8.00 -1.34
C VAL A 620 28.13 -7.18 -1.34
N PHE A 621 29.21 -7.67 -1.95
CA PHE A 621 30.57 -7.12 -1.82
C PHE A 621 30.70 -5.63 -2.19
N LYS A 622 29.97 -5.19 -3.22
CA LYS A 622 30.04 -3.80 -3.71
C LYS A 622 29.29 -2.80 -2.83
N SER A 623 28.35 -3.27 -2.01
CA SER A 623 27.54 -2.39 -1.15
C SER A 623 28.42 -1.73 -0.09
N GLY A 624 28.25 -0.43 0.10
CA GLY A 624 29.06 0.40 0.99
C GLY A 624 30.47 0.70 0.48
N LEU A 625 30.82 0.41 -0.79
CA LEU A 625 32.06 0.91 -1.41
C LEU A 625 31.91 2.40 -1.79
N PRO A 626 33.00 3.19 -1.73
CA PRO A 626 33.01 4.57 -2.19
C PRO A 626 33.11 4.68 -3.72
N PHE A 627 32.26 5.54 -4.30
CA PHE A 627 32.25 5.95 -5.71
C PHE A 627 32.26 7.48 -5.79
N ASP A 628 32.38 8.05 -6.99
CA ASP A 628 32.38 9.51 -7.17
C ASP A 628 31.13 10.22 -6.62
N PHE A 629 29.99 9.53 -6.56
CA PHE A 629 28.73 10.05 -6.02
C PHE A 629 28.51 9.76 -4.51
N GLY A 630 29.45 9.08 -3.85
CA GLY A 630 29.33 8.62 -2.45
C GLY A 630 29.33 7.09 -2.31
N LEU A 631 28.76 6.57 -1.21
CA LEU A 631 28.67 5.12 -0.96
C LEU A 631 27.52 4.51 -1.77
N GLY A 632 27.78 3.44 -2.53
CA GLY A 632 26.76 2.76 -3.35
C GLY A 632 26.16 1.51 -2.70
N PHE A 633 24.86 1.24 -2.89
CA PHE A 633 24.17 0.07 -2.36
C PHE A 633 23.37 -0.67 -3.44
N TRP A 634 23.54 -2.00 -3.53
CA TRP A 634 22.89 -2.84 -4.55
C TRP A 634 21.70 -3.64 -4.02
N GLY A 635 20.63 -3.68 -4.81
CA GLY A 635 19.43 -4.47 -4.53
C GLY A 635 18.83 -4.15 -3.15
N PRO A 636 18.50 -5.16 -2.33
CA PRO A 636 17.89 -4.95 -1.01
C PRO A 636 18.86 -4.31 0.00
N ASN A 637 20.16 -4.22 -0.30
CA ASN A 637 21.14 -3.63 0.62
C ASN A 637 20.93 -2.12 0.84
N GLY A 638 20.19 -1.43 -0.05
CA GLY A 638 19.80 -0.03 0.16
C GLY A 638 18.73 0.19 1.23
N HIS A 639 18.14 -0.89 1.76
CA HIS A 639 17.10 -0.87 2.79
C HIS A 639 17.43 -1.88 3.90
N ASP A 640 17.33 -3.17 3.60
CA ASP A 640 17.46 -4.26 4.58
C ASP A 640 18.84 -4.28 5.24
N ALA A 641 19.92 -4.08 4.48
CA ALA A 641 21.25 -4.04 5.07
C ALA A 641 21.47 -2.77 5.89
N ILE A 642 20.83 -1.65 5.54
CA ILE A 642 20.89 -0.41 6.34
C ILE A 642 20.23 -0.63 7.71
N TRP A 643 19.09 -1.33 7.74
CA TRP A 643 18.47 -1.79 8.97
C TRP A 643 19.44 -2.62 9.83
N HIS A 644 20.11 -3.63 9.25
CA HIS A 644 21.14 -4.41 9.96
C HIS A 644 22.29 -3.54 10.49
N LEU A 645 22.81 -2.60 9.69
CA LEU A 645 23.85 -1.68 10.13
C LEU A 645 23.41 -0.84 11.34
N SER A 646 22.17 -0.36 11.37
CA SER A 646 21.62 0.38 12.51
C SER A 646 21.57 -0.45 13.80
N ILE A 647 21.21 -1.73 13.71
CA ILE A 647 21.22 -2.65 14.86
C ILE A 647 22.64 -2.96 15.30
N ILE A 648 23.56 -3.20 14.36
CA ILE A 648 24.96 -3.49 14.68
C ILE A 648 25.59 -2.31 15.43
N SER A 649 25.33 -1.09 14.97
CA SER A 649 25.75 0.15 15.62
C SER A 649 25.18 0.28 17.04
N GLU A 650 23.88 0.03 17.23
CA GLU A 650 23.26 0.03 18.56
C GLU A 650 23.87 -1.05 19.47
N LEU A 651 24.02 -2.29 19.00
CA LEU A 651 24.55 -3.42 19.79
C LEU A 651 26.03 -3.28 20.16
N LYS A 652 26.79 -2.53 19.37
CA LYS A 652 28.21 -2.25 19.66
C LYS A 652 28.35 -1.40 20.94
N ASN A 653 27.43 -0.45 21.11
CA ASN A 653 27.48 0.57 22.17
C ASN A 653 26.54 0.24 23.35
N HIS A 654 25.37 -0.35 23.09
CA HIS A 654 24.30 -0.59 24.06
C HIS A 654 23.77 -2.03 24.01
N PHE A 655 23.74 -2.69 25.17
CA PHE A 655 23.12 -4.01 25.31
C PHE A 655 22.39 -4.11 26.66
N PRO A 656 21.12 -4.55 26.71
CA PRO A 656 20.23 -4.91 25.60
C PRO A 656 19.93 -3.74 24.66
N PRO A 657 19.69 -3.99 23.35
CA PRO A 657 19.52 -2.91 22.38
C PRO A 657 18.21 -2.14 22.60
N GLN A 658 18.27 -0.81 22.46
CA GLN A 658 17.07 -0.03 22.16
C GLN A 658 16.71 -0.16 20.68
N ASN A 659 15.51 0.27 20.29
CA ASN A 659 15.14 0.33 18.89
C ASN A 659 15.83 1.54 18.23
N PRO A 660 16.76 1.34 17.27
CA PRO A 660 17.50 2.45 16.66
C PRO A 660 16.59 3.37 15.86
N ILE A 661 15.51 2.86 15.26
CA ILE A 661 14.57 3.62 14.42
C ILE A 661 13.31 4.09 15.17
N PHE A 662 13.24 3.85 16.49
CA PHE A 662 12.10 4.26 17.31
C PHE A 662 12.57 4.58 18.73
N SER A 663 13.05 5.81 18.92
CA SER A 663 13.71 6.20 20.16
C SER A 663 12.87 5.96 21.42
N ASN A 664 13.57 5.77 22.53
CA ASN A 664 13.03 5.56 23.89
C ASN A 664 12.23 4.26 24.10
N ILE A 665 12.33 3.29 23.18
CA ILE A 665 11.67 1.98 23.29
C ILE A 665 12.69 0.86 23.03
N PRO A 666 12.69 -0.23 23.83
CA PRO A 666 13.57 -1.37 23.61
C PRO A 666 13.24 -2.11 22.31
N LEU A 667 14.25 -2.66 21.64
CA LEU A 667 14.03 -3.48 20.44
C LEU A 667 13.35 -4.80 20.85
N LYS A 668 12.12 -5.01 20.37
CA LYS A 668 11.29 -6.20 20.64
C LYS A 668 10.87 -6.87 19.32
N ASN A 669 10.50 -8.15 19.38
CA ASN A 669 10.03 -8.97 18.26
C ASN A 669 10.98 -9.07 17.06
N TYR A 670 12.29 -8.85 17.27
CA TYR A 670 13.30 -8.94 16.23
C TYR A 670 14.50 -9.81 16.64
N HIS A 671 15.02 -10.61 15.71
CA HIS A 671 16.09 -11.57 15.94
C HIS A 671 17.46 -10.96 15.57
N TYR A 672 18.28 -10.62 16.56
CA TYR A 672 19.49 -9.82 16.35
C TYR A 672 20.82 -10.56 16.60
N PHE A 673 20.84 -11.90 16.70
CA PHE A 673 22.10 -12.62 17.02
C PHE A 673 23.13 -12.57 15.88
N GLY A 674 22.69 -12.51 14.63
CA GLY A 674 23.60 -12.27 13.50
C GLY A 674 24.28 -10.91 13.61
N ASP A 675 23.49 -9.88 13.93
CA ASP A 675 23.97 -8.50 14.14
C ASP A 675 24.89 -8.43 15.38
N LEU A 676 24.55 -9.13 16.46
CA LEU A 676 25.34 -9.20 17.68
C LEU A 676 26.72 -9.80 17.43
N LEU A 677 26.80 -10.88 16.63
CA LEU A 677 28.07 -11.49 16.26
C LEU A 677 28.98 -10.47 15.56
N ILE A 678 28.44 -9.72 14.60
CA ILE A 678 29.17 -8.69 13.86
C ILE A 678 29.56 -7.53 14.79
N ALA A 679 28.64 -7.05 15.62
CA ALA A 679 28.87 -5.94 16.56
C ALA A 679 30.00 -6.24 17.55
N GLN A 680 30.04 -7.45 18.12
CA GLN A 680 31.09 -7.85 19.06
C GLN A 680 32.44 -8.04 18.38
N THR A 681 32.47 -8.49 17.12
CA THR A 681 33.71 -8.50 16.32
C THR A 681 34.20 -7.08 16.03
N ALA A 682 33.29 -6.17 15.64
CA ALA A 682 33.60 -4.76 15.37
C ALA A 682 34.05 -3.97 16.60
N LYS A 683 33.72 -4.45 17.81
CA LYS A 683 34.17 -3.87 19.09
C LYS A 683 35.63 -4.17 19.40
N VAL A 684 36.16 -5.29 18.89
CA VAL A 684 37.52 -5.75 19.16
C VAL A 684 38.48 -5.42 18.02
N LEU A 685 38.02 -5.58 16.78
CA LEU A 685 38.85 -5.36 15.59
C LEU A 685 38.71 -3.92 15.09
N PRO A 686 39.81 -3.29 14.61
CA PRO A 686 39.77 -1.98 13.96
C PRO A 686 39.27 -2.11 12.50
N ILE A 687 38.13 -2.76 12.29
CA ILE A 687 37.54 -3.00 10.96
C ILE A 687 36.17 -2.33 10.91
N SER A 688 35.85 -1.67 9.81
CA SER A 688 34.56 -1.01 9.62
C SER A 688 33.40 -2.01 9.68
N ILE A 689 32.24 -1.58 10.20
CA ILE A 689 31.03 -2.40 10.20
C ILE A 689 30.62 -2.76 8.76
N LEU A 690 30.84 -1.86 7.80
CA LEU A 690 30.58 -2.09 6.38
C LEU A 690 31.40 -3.26 5.82
N ASP A 691 32.70 -3.33 6.10
CA ASP A 691 33.56 -4.42 5.62
C ASP A 691 33.22 -5.75 6.29
N LEU A 692 32.94 -5.73 7.59
CA LEU A 692 32.51 -6.94 8.30
C LEU A 692 31.20 -7.48 7.72
N ASN A 693 30.21 -6.61 7.49
CA ASN A 693 28.88 -6.98 7.03
C ASN A 693 28.83 -7.39 5.55
N PHE A 694 29.54 -6.70 4.66
CA PHE A 694 29.44 -6.91 3.21
C PHE A 694 30.56 -7.77 2.61
N ARG A 695 31.70 -7.96 3.30
CA ARG A 695 32.89 -8.61 2.72
C ARG A 695 33.35 -9.81 3.55
N PHE A 696 33.72 -9.60 4.81
CA PHE A 696 34.38 -10.63 5.60
C PHE A 696 33.45 -11.75 6.11
N PHE A 697 32.35 -11.41 6.80
CA PHE A 697 31.39 -12.43 7.23
C PHE A 697 30.70 -13.14 6.06
N PRO A 698 30.22 -12.45 5.01
CA PRO A 698 29.63 -13.12 3.86
C PRO A 698 30.57 -14.13 3.19
N ALA A 699 31.86 -13.79 3.03
CA ALA A 699 32.86 -14.71 2.49
C ALA A 699 33.06 -15.94 3.40
N LEU A 700 33.17 -15.73 4.72
CA LEU A 700 33.30 -16.83 5.69
C LEU A 700 32.06 -17.74 5.69
N ILE A 701 30.85 -17.16 5.72
CA ILE A 701 29.59 -17.90 5.74
C ILE A 701 29.42 -18.70 4.45
N SER A 702 29.69 -18.11 3.29
CA SER A 702 29.64 -18.79 1.99
C SER A 702 30.61 -19.97 1.91
N LEU A 703 31.84 -19.82 2.42
CA LEU A 703 32.82 -20.90 2.51
C LEU A 703 32.36 -22.03 3.46
N LEU A 704 31.93 -21.67 4.67
CA LEU A 704 31.44 -22.62 5.67
C LEU A 704 30.18 -23.34 5.20
N PHE A 705 29.33 -22.67 4.44
CA PHE A 705 28.12 -23.24 3.86
C PHE A 705 28.46 -24.36 2.86
N GLY A 706 29.31 -24.10 1.86
CA GLY A 706 29.74 -25.13 0.91
C GLY A 706 30.48 -26.28 1.59
N LEU A 707 31.37 -25.98 2.53
CA LEU A 707 32.08 -27.02 3.30
C LEU A 707 31.14 -27.86 4.17
N SER A 708 30.13 -27.25 4.81
CA SER A 708 29.14 -27.96 5.63
C SER A 708 28.30 -28.92 4.79
N VAL A 709 27.89 -28.49 3.58
CA VAL A 709 27.20 -29.36 2.62
C VAL A 709 28.10 -30.54 2.23
N PHE A 710 29.37 -30.27 1.91
CA PHE A 710 30.31 -31.30 1.51
C PHE A 710 30.48 -32.38 2.60
N ILE A 711 30.80 -31.98 3.84
CA ILE A 711 31.05 -32.93 4.93
C ILE A 711 29.77 -33.70 5.31
N LEU A 712 28.61 -33.04 5.33
CA LEU A 712 27.33 -33.67 5.65
C LEU A 712 26.97 -34.76 4.63
N VAL A 713 27.03 -34.42 3.33
CA VAL A 713 26.68 -35.37 2.26
C VAL A 713 27.69 -36.50 2.16
N ARG A 714 28.99 -36.22 2.35
CA ARG A 714 30.03 -37.26 2.41
C ARG A 714 29.76 -38.23 3.55
N GLN A 715 29.33 -37.71 4.70
CA GLN A 715 29.09 -38.54 5.87
C GLN A 715 27.82 -39.40 5.76
N ILE A 716 26.78 -38.89 5.10
CA ILE A 716 25.53 -39.61 4.84
C ILE A 716 25.70 -40.67 3.74
N THR A 717 26.31 -40.29 2.61
CA THR A 717 26.33 -41.12 1.39
C THR A 717 27.61 -41.94 1.20
N LYS A 718 28.69 -41.57 1.89
CA LYS A 718 30.06 -42.07 1.67
C LYS A 718 30.57 -41.84 0.23
N SER A 719 29.95 -40.91 -0.51
CA SER A 719 30.30 -40.57 -1.89
C SER A 719 30.80 -39.13 -2.00
N GLU A 720 32.03 -38.97 -2.48
CA GLU A 720 32.59 -37.63 -2.76
C GLU A 720 31.94 -36.97 -3.97
N THR A 721 31.54 -37.73 -5.00
CA THR A 721 30.86 -37.18 -6.18
C THR A 721 29.48 -36.62 -5.82
N ALA A 722 28.72 -37.33 -4.97
CA ALA A 722 27.44 -36.81 -4.48
C ALA A 722 27.62 -35.52 -3.66
N SER A 723 28.73 -35.45 -2.91
CA SER A 723 29.09 -34.28 -2.11
C SER A 723 29.44 -33.08 -2.99
N LEU A 724 30.24 -33.27 -4.05
CA LEU A 724 30.57 -32.21 -5.02
C LEU A 724 29.33 -31.70 -5.76
N LEU A 725 28.42 -32.59 -6.17
CA LEU A 725 27.15 -32.21 -6.80
C LEU A 725 26.25 -31.41 -5.86
N ALA A 726 26.21 -31.79 -4.57
CA ALA A 726 25.44 -31.06 -3.57
C ALA A 726 26.00 -29.65 -3.33
N VAL A 727 27.33 -29.51 -3.28
CA VAL A 727 28.02 -28.20 -3.20
C VAL A 727 27.70 -27.35 -4.42
N PHE A 728 27.78 -27.94 -5.63
CA PHE A 728 27.45 -27.25 -6.87
C PHE A 728 26.01 -26.70 -6.86
N LEU A 729 25.00 -27.51 -6.54
CA LEU A 729 23.61 -27.04 -6.44
C LEU A 729 23.41 -25.99 -5.34
N SER A 730 24.15 -26.12 -4.24
CA SER A 730 24.08 -25.18 -3.13
C SER A 730 24.59 -23.80 -3.49
N TYR A 731 25.53 -23.68 -4.43
CA TYR A 731 26.00 -22.39 -4.95
C TYR A 731 25.19 -21.90 -6.15
N PHE A 732 24.86 -22.79 -7.09
CA PHE A 732 24.37 -22.40 -8.42
C PHE A 732 22.91 -22.75 -8.68
N GLY A 733 22.22 -23.43 -7.76
CA GLY A 733 20.83 -23.88 -7.90
C GLY A 733 19.82 -22.74 -8.05
N GLY A 734 19.18 -22.67 -9.21
CA GLY A 734 18.11 -21.72 -9.51
C GLY A 734 16.78 -22.38 -9.86
N GLY A 735 15.71 -21.57 -9.91
CA GLY A 735 14.40 -21.97 -10.43
C GLY A 735 14.32 -21.89 -11.96
N PHE A 736 13.17 -22.23 -12.54
CA PHE A 736 12.92 -22.16 -13.98
C PHE A 736 12.39 -20.80 -14.46
N GLY A 737 12.53 -19.73 -13.66
CA GLY A 737 12.06 -18.40 -14.06
C GLY A 737 12.70 -17.90 -15.36
N TRP A 738 13.91 -18.37 -15.67
CA TRP A 738 14.61 -18.05 -16.91
C TRP A 738 13.91 -18.58 -18.16
N ILE A 739 13.16 -19.69 -18.06
CA ILE A 739 12.36 -20.20 -19.18
C ILE A 739 11.24 -19.20 -19.49
N VAL A 740 10.61 -18.66 -18.45
CA VAL A 740 9.51 -17.70 -18.57
C VAL A 740 10.02 -16.41 -19.20
N THR A 741 11.11 -15.84 -18.69
CA THR A 741 11.67 -14.59 -19.25
C THR A 741 12.24 -14.80 -20.65
N LEU A 742 12.79 -15.97 -20.96
CA LEU A 742 13.29 -16.27 -22.30
C LEU A 742 12.14 -16.29 -23.31
N LEU A 743 11.02 -16.92 -22.96
CA LEU A 743 9.82 -16.96 -23.81
C LEU A 743 9.11 -15.60 -23.90
N ARG A 744 9.07 -14.82 -22.81
CA ARG A 744 8.34 -13.55 -22.72
C ARG A 744 9.13 -12.34 -23.25
N GLU A 745 10.42 -12.29 -22.96
CA GLU A 745 11.28 -11.10 -23.13
C GLU A 745 12.49 -11.36 -24.03
N GLY A 746 12.71 -12.61 -24.47
CA GLY A 746 13.89 -12.98 -25.26
C GLY A 746 15.20 -12.96 -24.47
N ARG A 747 15.15 -12.93 -23.12
CA ARG A 747 16.33 -12.89 -22.25
C ARG A 747 16.24 -13.85 -21.06
N ILE A 748 17.38 -14.34 -20.59
CA ILE A 748 17.49 -15.21 -19.41
C ILE A 748 17.51 -14.33 -18.16
N SER A 749 16.50 -14.42 -17.28
CA SER A 749 16.39 -13.68 -16.01
C SER A 749 15.38 -14.38 -15.08
N GLY A 750 14.77 -13.68 -14.13
CA GLY A 750 13.60 -14.16 -13.40
C GLY A 750 13.90 -15.02 -12.17
N GLU A 751 14.91 -14.68 -11.38
CA GLU A 751 15.19 -15.41 -10.13
C GLU A 751 13.98 -15.51 -9.20
N SER A 752 13.30 -14.38 -8.96
CA SER A 752 12.12 -14.29 -8.09
C SER A 752 10.79 -14.32 -8.86
N MET A 753 10.79 -14.91 -10.06
CA MET A 753 9.61 -15.05 -10.93
C MET A 753 8.44 -15.75 -10.22
N PHE A 754 8.77 -16.66 -9.30
CA PHE A 754 7.84 -17.45 -8.52
C PHE A 754 7.95 -17.14 -7.01
N TRP A 755 8.26 -15.88 -6.67
CA TRP A 755 8.50 -15.33 -5.33
C TRP A 755 9.79 -15.72 -4.62
N ALA A 756 10.21 -16.99 -4.66
CA ALA A 756 11.41 -17.39 -3.92
C ALA A 756 12.70 -16.98 -4.64
N THR A 757 13.77 -16.72 -3.88
CA THR A 757 15.10 -16.45 -4.44
C THR A 757 15.93 -17.74 -4.56
N GLY A 758 16.94 -17.70 -5.42
CA GLY A 758 17.82 -18.83 -5.72
C GLY A 758 19.02 -18.92 -4.77
N SER A 759 19.87 -19.92 -5.03
CA SER A 759 21.07 -20.17 -4.22
C SER A 759 22.07 -19.00 -4.22
N VAL A 760 22.11 -18.21 -5.30
CA VAL A 760 23.09 -17.12 -5.48
C VAL A 760 22.85 -15.94 -4.53
N SER A 761 21.59 -15.66 -4.20
CA SER A 761 21.17 -14.43 -3.50
C SER A 761 21.05 -14.59 -1.97
N PHE A 762 21.47 -15.72 -1.41
CA PHE A 762 21.21 -16.04 0.00
C PHE A 762 21.94 -15.14 1.00
N LEU A 763 23.09 -14.56 0.59
CA LEU A 763 23.86 -13.62 1.40
C LEU A 763 23.16 -12.26 1.56
N LEU A 764 22.15 -11.96 0.72
CA LEU A 764 21.35 -10.74 0.84
C LEU A 764 20.54 -10.69 2.15
N ASN A 765 20.30 -11.83 2.80
CA ASN A 765 19.68 -11.91 4.11
C ASN A 765 20.68 -12.52 5.12
N PRO A 766 21.50 -11.69 5.79
CA PRO A 766 22.49 -12.17 6.76
C PRO A 766 21.90 -13.09 7.85
N PRO A 767 20.72 -12.78 8.46
CA PRO A 767 20.06 -13.67 9.43
C PRO A 767 19.83 -15.08 8.89
N PHE A 768 19.31 -15.19 7.67
CA PHE A 768 19.09 -16.47 7.01
C PHE A 768 20.43 -17.18 6.74
N ALA A 769 21.44 -16.45 6.26
CA ALA A 769 22.76 -16.99 5.92
C ALA A 769 23.49 -17.60 7.13
N PHE A 770 23.41 -16.98 8.31
CA PHE A 770 23.91 -17.58 9.56
C PHE A 770 23.09 -18.82 9.96
N SER A 771 21.76 -18.74 9.88
CA SER A 771 20.91 -19.84 10.35
C SER A 771 21.08 -21.14 9.54
N ILE A 772 21.37 -21.05 8.24
CA ILE A 772 21.50 -22.25 7.39
C ILE A 772 22.79 -23.02 7.69
N ILE A 773 23.91 -22.34 8.00
CA ILE A 773 25.15 -23.03 8.39
C ILE A 773 25.00 -23.73 9.76
N PHE A 774 24.25 -23.13 10.69
CA PHE A 774 23.93 -23.77 11.98
C PHE A 774 22.98 -24.96 11.83
N LEU A 775 22.00 -24.88 10.92
CA LEU A 775 21.15 -26.01 10.59
C LEU A 775 21.98 -27.18 10.03
N LEU A 776 22.86 -26.93 9.05
CA LEU A 776 23.68 -27.95 8.41
C LEU A 776 24.70 -28.59 9.36
N ALA A 777 25.42 -27.78 10.16
CA ALA A 777 26.32 -28.31 11.19
C ALA A 777 25.55 -29.11 12.25
N GLY A 778 24.36 -28.66 12.64
CA GLY A 778 23.48 -29.39 13.54
C GLY A 778 23.03 -30.72 12.94
N LEU A 779 22.68 -30.77 11.65
CA LEU A 779 22.36 -32.03 10.96
C LEU A 779 23.54 -33.00 10.97
N PHE A 780 24.78 -32.52 10.84
CA PHE A 780 25.97 -33.38 10.95
C PHE A 780 26.07 -34.02 12.34
N PHE A 781 26.00 -33.22 13.41
CA PHE A 781 26.03 -33.73 14.78
C PHE A 781 24.83 -34.64 15.09
N PHE A 782 23.66 -34.31 14.55
CA PHE A 782 22.44 -35.09 14.74
C PHE A 782 22.54 -36.47 14.10
N TRP A 783 23.14 -36.57 12.90
CA TRP A 783 23.44 -37.85 12.26
C TRP A 783 24.34 -38.74 13.13
N HIS A 784 25.40 -38.17 13.72
CA HIS A 784 26.29 -38.88 14.63
C HIS A 784 25.59 -39.27 15.94
N TYR A 785 24.82 -38.36 16.53
CA TYR A 785 24.08 -38.62 17.77
C TYR A 785 23.13 -39.81 17.61
N LEU A 786 22.43 -39.90 16.48
CA LEU A 786 21.51 -41.02 16.22
C LEU A 786 22.23 -42.35 15.97
N LYS A 787 23.46 -42.33 15.45
CA LYS A 787 24.27 -43.54 15.21
C LYS A 787 24.99 -44.03 16.46
N GLU A 788 25.67 -43.13 17.15
CA GLU A 788 26.57 -43.45 18.26
C GLU A 788 25.86 -43.43 19.61
N LYS A 789 24.76 -42.67 19.74
CA LYS A 789 23.96 -42.47 20.96
C LYS A 789 24.76 -41.93 22.15
N GLN A 790 25.90 -41.28 21.88
CA GLN A 790 26.75 -40.69 22.91
C GLN A 790 26.17 -39.36 23.39
N THR A 791 26.08 -39.20 24.70
CA THR A 791 25.42 -38.04 25.33
C THR A 791 26.16 -36.73 25.11
N PHE A 792 27.47 -36.75 24.94
CA PHE A 792 28.25 -35.53 24.73
C PHE A 792 27.90 -34.81 23.40
N LEU A 793 27.39 -35.54 22.39
CA LEU A 793 27.01 -34.98 21.08
C LEU A 793 25.78 -34.05 21.19
N ILE A 794 25.09 -34.06 22.33
CA ILE A 794 23.98 -33.16 22.63
C ILE A 794 24.50 -31.73 22.81
N TRP A 795 25.71 -31.51 23.35
CA TRP A 795 26.20 -30.15 23.65
C TRP A 795 26.37 -29.28 22.39
N PRO A 796 27.04 -29.74 21.30
CA PRO A 796 27.07 -28.97 20.06
C PRO A 796 25.67 -28.70 19.48
N LEU A 797 24.73 -29.65 19.60
CA LEU A 797 23.36 -29.46 19.13
C LEU A 797 22.62 -28.38 19.92
N ILE A 798 22.78 -28.34 21.25
CA ILE A 798 22.21 -27.27 22.08
C ILE A 798 22.77 -25.90 21.68
N ILE A 799 24.10 -25.82 21.50
CA ILE A 799 24.79 -24.57 21.14
C ILE A 799 24.38 -24.08 19.74
N LEU A 800 24.09 -24.98 18.80
CA LEU A 800 23.70 -24.63 17.44
C LEU A 800 22.19 -24.35 17.32
N TRP A 801 21.34 -25.26 17.80
CA TRP A 801 19.90 -25.22 17.57
C TRP A 801 19.12 -24.51 18.68
N GLY A 802 19.66 -24.39 19.89
CA GLY A 802 19.07 -23.60 20.97
C GLY A 802 18.92 -22.11 20.59
N PRO A 803 20.01 -21.41 20.22
CA PRO A 803 19.94 -19.98 19.91
C PRO A 803 19.51 -19.67 18.48
N VAL A 804 19.29 -20.66 17.60
CA VAL A 804 19.02 -20.43 16.17
C VAL A 804 17.79 -19.56 15.91
N ILE A 805 16.81 -19.56 16.82
CA ILE A 805 15.62 -18.69 16.76
C ILE A 805 15.98 -17.19 16.78
N GLN A 806 17.09 -16.81 17.42
CA GLN A 806 17.60 -15.43 17.45
C GLN A 806 18.53 -15.09 16.28
N PHE A 807 19.02 -16.10 15.55
CA PHE A 807 19.69 -15.87 14.27
C PHE A 807 18.68 -15.74 13.13
N LYS A 808 17.66 -16.60 13.12
CA LYS A 808 16.48 -16.47 12.26
C LYS A 808 15.30 -17.16 12.92
N ALA A 809 14.24 -16.40 13.20
CA ALA A 809 13.03 -16.95 13.82
C ALA A 809 12.47 -18.17 13.04
N TYR A 810 12.50 -18.12 11.70
CA TYR A 810 12.00 -19.19 10.83
C TYR A 810 12.81 -20.49 10.97
N ALA A 811 14.15 -20.43 11.04
CA ALA A 811 14.96 -21.61 11.35
C ALA A 811 14.60 -22.20 12.71
N GLY A 812 14.44 -21.35 13.73
CA GLY A 812 14.04 -21.77 15.07
C GLY A 812 12.72 -22.53 15.07
N VAL A 813 11.69 -21.96 14.44
CA VAL A 813 10.38 -22.60 14.28
C VAL A 813 10.50 -23.95 13.58
N LEU A 814 11.22 -24.02 12.44
CA LEU A 814 11.38 -25.26 11.68
C LEU A 814 12.11 -26.35 12.48
N VAL A 815 13.22 -26.00 13.17
CA VAL A 815 13.99 -26.95 13.98
C VAL A 815 13.17 -27.46 15.16
N LEU A 816 12.55 -26.56 15.94
CA LEU A 816 11.77 -26.93 17.11
C LEU A 816 10.54 -27.76 16.74
N ALA A 817 9.79 -27.36 15.71
CA ALA A 817 8.63 -28.11 15.25
C ALA A 817 9.02 -29.50 14.72
N SER A 818 10.11 -29.59 13.95
CA SER A 818 10.59 -30.87 13.41
C SER A 818 11.13 -31.81 14.49
N LEU A 819 11.82 -31.28 15.51
CA LEU A 819 12.21 -32.07 16.68
C LEU A 819 10.99 -32.53 17.48
N GLY A 820 9.96 -31.69 17.60
CA GLY A 820 8.69 -32.05 18.26
C GLY A 820 7.94 -33.17 17.53
N ILE A 821 7.83 -33.09 16.20
CA ILE A 821 7.24 -34.16 15.38
C ILE A 821 8.03 -35.47 15.56
N LEU A 822 9.36 -35.40 15.51
CA LEU A 822 10.20 -36.58 15.71
C LEU A 822 10.04 -37.16 17.12
N LEU A 823 9.98 -36.32 18.16
CA LEU A 823 9.77 -36.73 19.55
C LEU A 823 8.43 -37.46 19.70
N LEU A 824 7.35 -36.92 19.14
CA LEU A 824 6.04 -37.57 19.14
C LEU A 824 6.08 -38.92 18.42
N TYR A 825 6.73 -38.99 17.27
CA TYR A 825 6.89 -40.25 16.53
C TYR A 825 7.66 -41.30 17.35
N GLU A 826 8.77 -40.93 17.97
CA GLU A 826 9.58 -41.82 18.81
C GLU A 826 8.82 -42.30 20.06
N ILE A 827 8.06 -41.43 20.73
CA ILE A 827 7.27 -41.80 21.90
C ILE A 827 6.09 -42.70 21.50
N ILE A 828 5.34 -42.34 20.45
CA ILE A 828 4.11 -43.06 20.08
C ILE A 828 4.44 -44.42 19.47
N PHE A 829 5.33 -44.46 18.47
CA PHE A 829 5.58 -45.64 17.64
C PHE A 829 6.81 -46.44 18.05
N LYS A 830 7.82 -45.81 18.69
CA LYS A 830 9.06 -46.50 19.11
C LYS A 830 9.18 -46.69 20.61
N LYS A 831 8.31 -46.07 21.41
CA LYS A 831 8.35 -46.07 22.90
C LYS A 831 9.73 -45.64 23.44
N SER A 832 10.39 -44.72 22.73
CA SER A 832 11.75 -44.26 23.00
C SER A 832 11.75 -42.80 23.45
N PHE A 833 12.52 -42.50 24.50
CA PHE A 833 12.70 -41.14 25.04
C PHE A 833 14.06 -40.53 24.67
N LEU A 834 14.78 -41.10 23.70
CA LEU A 834 16.12 -40.63 23.32
C LEU A 834 16.09 -39.15 22.92
N ILE A 835 15.15 -38.77 22.05
CA ILE A 835 15.02 -37.40 21.52
C ILE A 835 14.60 -36.40 22.61
N LEU A 836 13.96 -36.85 23.69
CA LEU A 836 13.54 -35.96 24.79
C LEU A 836 14.74 -35.27 25.45
N LYS A 837 15.86 -35.99 25.62
CA LYS A 837 17.11 -35.46 26.19
C LYS A 837 17.73 -34.35 25.33
N LEU A 838 17.41 -34.32 24.04
CA LEU A 838 17.85 -33.29 23.10
C LEU A 838 16.85 -32.14 23.02
N PHE A 839 15.55 -32.45 22.95
CA PHE A 839 14.48 -31.47 22.77
C PHE A 839 14.37 -30.49 23.93
N VAL A 840 14.37 -30.99 25.18
CA VAL A 840 14.15 -30.14 26.37
C VAL A 840 15.22 -29.05 26.52
N PRO A 841 16.53 -29.35 26.47
CA PRO A 841 17.55 -28.31 26.58
C PRO A 841 17.55 -27.32 25.41
N ILE A 842 17.27 -27.77 24.18
CA ILE A 842 17.17 -26.88 23.01
C ILE A 842 16.00 -25.90 23.19
N VAL A 843 14.82 -26.40 23.58
CA VAL A 843 13.66 -25.55 23.87
C VAL A 843 13.96 -24.59 25.02
N ALA A 844 14.62 -25.06 26.08
CA ALA A 844 14.99 -24.21 27.21
C ALA A 844 15.87 -23.03 26.79
N ILE A 845 16.94 -23.28 26.02
CA ILE A 845 17.80 -22.21 25.49
C ILE A 845 17.02 -21.30 24.54
N ALA A 846 16.22 -21.86 23.62
CA ALA A 846 15.41 -21.08 22.69
C ALA A 846 14.45 -20.12 23.42
N VAL A 847 13.77 -20.61 24.47
CA VAL A 847 12.90 -19.80 25.32
C VAL A 847 13.71 -18.75 26.08
N LEU A 848 14.85 -19.11 26.68
CA LEU A 848 15.70 -18.18 27.43
C LEU A 848 16.19 -17.00 26.57
N VAL A 849 16.55 -17.25 25.31
CA VAL A 849 17.01 -16.17 24.41
C VAL A 849 15.86 -15.43 23.74
N PHE A 850 14.67 -16.02 23.63
CA PHE A 850 13.50 -15.43 22.97
C PHE A 850 12.64 -14.58 23.92
N LEU A 851 12.40 -15.06 25.13
CA LEU A 851 11.52 -14.41 26.10
C LEU A 851 11.88 -12.94 26.39
N PRO A 852 13.17 -12.55 26.54
CA PRO A 852 13.53 -11.16 26.86
C PRO A 852 13.14 -10.15 25.78
N ILE A 853 12.94 -10.59 24.53
CA ILE A 853 12.64 -9.71 23.40
C ILE A 853 11.20 -9.82 22.91
N PHE A 854 10.41 -10.74 23.45
CA PHE A 854 9.03 -10.97 23.03
C PHE A 854 8.08 -9.90 23.61
N SER A 855 7.17 -9.37 22.79
CA SER A 855 6.04 -8.55 23.22
C SER A 855 4.74 -9.00 22.54
N LYS A 856 3.62 -8.95 23.26
CA LYS A 856 2.30 -9.45 22.81
C LYS A 856 1.58 -8.51 21.82
N THR A 857 2.28 -7.61 21.15
CA THR A 857 1.66 -6.39 20.61
C THR A 857 0.84 -6.57 19.32
N THR A 858 0.86 -7.70 18.60
CA THR A 858 -0.15 -8.05 17.56
C THR A 858 0.09 -9.45 16.98
N SER A 859 -0.90 -10.04 16.29
CA SER A 859 -0.69 -11.27 15.50
C SER A 859 0.22 -10.98 14.30
N LEU A 860 1.45 -11.50 14.32
CA LEU A 860 2.45 -11.29 13.26
C LEU A 860 2.15 -12.10 11.98
N LEU A 861 1.44 -13.22 12.10
CA LEU A 861 1.03 -14.04 10.96
C LEU A 861 -0.46 -13.85 10.66
N VAL A 862 -0.77 -13.78 9.36
CA VAL A 862 -2.09 -13.66 8.78
C VAL A 862 -2.39 -14.95 8.03
N PHE A 863 -3.54 -15.57 8.30
CA PHE A 863 -4.01 -16.73 7.55
C PHE A 863 -4.47 -16.29 6.16
N ALA A 864 -3.68 -16.61 5.13
CA ALA A 864 -3.89 -16.22 3.74
C ALA A 864 -3.48 -17.39 2.83
N PRO A 865 -4.32 -18.44 2.75
CA PRO A 865 -3.97 -19.64 2.00
C PRO A 865 -3.75 -19.32 0.52
N PHE A 866 -2.70 -19.89 -0.04
CA PHE A 866 -2.32 -19.80 -1.46
C PHE A 866 -1.98 -18.38 -1.94
N TRP A 867 -1.75 -17.42 -1.03
CA TRP A 867 -1.45 -16.04 -1.39
C TRP A 867 -0.30 -15.91 -2.39
N PHE A 868 0.83 -16.62 -2.20
CA PHE A 868 1.95 -16.58 -3.15
C PHE A 868 1.62 -17.18 -4.52
N ILE A 869 0.73 -18.18 -4.56
CA ILE A 869 0.31 -18.83 -5.81
C ILE A 869 -0.59 -17.88 -6.60
N HIS A 870 -1.52 -17.22 -5.91
CA HIS A 870 -2.41 -16.24 -6.51
C HIS A 870 -1.63 -15.04 -7.02
N THR A 871 -0.84 -14.38 -6.17
CA THR A 871 -0.09 -13.17 -6.56
C THR A 871 1.01 -13.44 -7.58
N MET A 872 1.58 -14.65 -7.62
CA MET A 872 2.48 -15.06 -8.72
C MET A 872 1.78 -14.98 -10.09
N ALA A 873 0.52 -15.40 -10.17
CA ALA A 873 -0.25 -15.36 -11.40
C ALA A 873 -0.85 -13.96 -11.67
N ASP A 874 -1.12 -13.18 -10.64
CA ASP A 874 -1.82 -11.89 -10.73
C ASP A 874 -0.85 -10.73 -11.05
N TYR A 875 0.37 -10.72 -10.49
CA TYR A 875 1.31 -9.60 -10.62
C TYR A 875 2.14 -9.65 -11.91
N GLN A 876 2.26 -8.51 -12.59
CA GLN A 876 2.94 -8.37 -13.89
C GLN A 876 4.46 -8.58 -13.84
N ASP A 877 5.11 -8.23 -12.73
CA ASP A 877 6.54 -8.42 -12.48
C ASP A 877 6.91 -9.88 -12.10
N ARG A 878 5.90 -10.73 -11.89
CA ARG A 878 6.04 -12.16 -11.58
C ARG A 878 5.73 -12.99 -12.82
N PHE A 879 5.29 -14.24 -12.61
CA PHE A 879 4.94 -15.16 -13.67
C PHE A 879 3.81 -14.63 -14.58
N TYR A 880 2.85 -13.90 -14.01
CA TYR A 880 1.76 -13.20 -14.70
C TYR A 880 1.00 -14.04 -15.74
N TRP A 881 -0.03 -14.75 -15.29
CA TRP A 881 -0.93 -15.48 -16.16
C TRP A 881 -2.36 -15.01 -15.97
N LEU A 882 -2.69 -13.87 -16.59
CA LEU A 882 -4.01 -13.23 -16.47
C LEU A 882 -5.19 -14.17 -16.76
N ARG A 883 -5.06 -15.09 -17.73
CA ARG A 883 -6.10 -16.10 -18.01
C ARG A 883 -6.32 -17.06 -16.83
N LEU A 884 -5.25 -17.49 -16.16
CA LEU A 884 -5.35 -18.36 -14.97
C LEU A 884 -5.95 -17.60 -13.79
N ALA A 885 -5.54 -16.34 -13.58
CA ALA A 885 -6.09 -15.46 -12.56
C ALA A 885 -7.60 -15.22 -12.75
N ASN A 886 -8.02 -14.84 -13.96
CA ASN A 886 -9.43 -14.60 -14.30
C ASN A 886 -10.26 -15.89 -14.23
N ALA A 887 -9.69 -17.03 -14.66
CA ALA A 887 -10.38 -18.32 -14.58
C ALA A 887 -10.71 -18.70 -13.13
N ARG A 888 -9.79 -18.46 -12.18
CA ARG A 888 -10.01 -18.70 -10.75
C ARG A 888 -11.24 -17.93 -10.23
N ILE A 889 -11.30 -16.62 -10.49
CA ILE A 889 -12.39 -15.75 -10.06
C ILE A 889 -13.71 -16.16 -10.73
N ALA A 890 -13.70 -16.39 -12.04
CA ALA A 890 -14.88 -16.79 -12.80
C ALA A 890 -15.45 -18.14 -12.33
N TYR A 891 -14.60 -19.13 -12.05
CA TYR A 891 -15.05 -20.45 -11.59
C TYR A 891 -15.65 -20.42 -10.19
N ILE A 892 -15.14 -19.57 -9.29
CA ILE A 892 -15.76 -19.33 -7.98
C ILE A 892 -17.15 -18.69 -8.17
N GLN A 893 -17.25 -17.62 -8.96
CA GLN A 893 -18.51 -16.89 -9.19
C GLN A 893 -19.60 -17.77 -9.85
N MET A 894 -19.19 -18.66 -10.75
CA MET A 894 -20.09 -19.60 -11.43
C MET A 894 -20.39 -20.89 -10.63
N GLY A 895 -19.77 -21.07 -9.46
CA GLY A 895 -19.91 -22.30 -8.65
C GLY A 895 -19.27 -23.55 -9.25
N TRP A 896 -18.33 -23.41 -10.18
CA TRP A 896 -17.63 -24.51 -10.87
C TRP A 896 -16.43 -25.02 -10.07
N TRP A 897 -16.69 -25.62 -8.91
CA TRP A 897 -15.67 -26.02 -7.93
C TRP A 897 -14.56 -26.92 -8.47
N TRP A 898 -14.87 -27.87 -9.36
CA TRP A 898 -13.84 -28.76 -9.92
C TRP A 898 -12.87 -28.01 -10.84
N LYS A 899 -13.35 -27.04 -11.64
CA LYS A 899 -12.49 -26.21 -12.49
C LYS A 899 -11.65 -25.27 -11.65
N PHE A 900 -12.22 -24.72 -10.58
CA PHE A 900 -11.49 -23.95 -9.58
C PHE A 900 -10.36 -24.79 -8.96
N ILE A 901 -10.64 -26.00 -8.48
CA ILE A 901 -9.63 -26.91 -7.93
C ILE A 901 -8.54 -27.23 -8.94
N LEU A 902 -8.89 -27.47 -10.21
CA LEU A 902 -7.90 -27.69 -11.26
C LEU A 902 -7.01 -26.47 -11.50
N ALA A 903 -7.58 -25.25 -11.46
CA ALA A 903 -6.81 -24.01 -11.58
C ALA A 903 -5.85 -23.82 -10.38
N GLU A 904 -6.30 -24.11 -9.16
CA GLU A 904 -5.46 -24.08 -7.96
C GLU A 904 -4.33 -25.11 -8.02
N ILE A 905 -4.62 -26.34 -8.44
CA ILE A 905 -3.61 -27.40 -8.64
C ILE A 905 -2.60 -26.95 -9.69
N LEU A 906 -3.05 -26.41 -10.82
CA LEU A 906 -2.16 -25.92 -11.87
C LEU A 906 -1.25 -24.79 -11.34
N GLY A 907 -1.81 -23.80 -10.65
CA GLY A 907 -1.05 -22.73 -10.02
C GLY A 907 -0.02 -23.25 -9.02
N PHE A 908 -0.42 -24.20 -8.17
CA PHE A 908 0.48 -24.87 -7.22
C PHE A 908 1.62 -25.61 -7.92
N LEU A 909 1.34 -26.36 -8.98
CA LEU A 909 2.37 -27.08 -9.74
C LEU A 909 3.36 -26.11 -10.39
N ILE A 910 2.88 -25.02 -10.98
CA ILE A 910 3.74 -23.96 -11.54
C ILE A 910 4.62 -23.36 -10.45
N PHE A 911 4.05 -23.02 -9.29
CA PHE A 911 4.81 -22.49 -8.16
C PHE A 911 5.90 -23.45 -7.68
N ILE A 912 5.58 -24.74 -7.51
CA ILE A 912 6.52 -25.76 -7.03
C ILE A 912 7.62 -26.03 -8.05
N PHE A 913 7.28 -26.38 -9.29
CA PHE A 913 8.27 -26.71 -10.32
C PHE A 913 9.07 -25.49 -10.76
N GLY A 914 8.40 -24.33 -10.86
CA GLY A 914 9.02 -23.06 -11.17
C GLY A 914 10.10 -22.69 -10.16
N ASN A 915 9.82 -22.79 -8.86
CA ASN A 915 10.82 -22.50 -7.83
C ASN A 915 11.89 -23.60 -7.70
N LEU A 916 11.49 -24.87 -7.70
CA LEU A 916 12.45 -25.96 -7.51
C LEU A 916 13.43 -26.07 -8.68
N GLY A 917 13.05 -25.73 -9.91
CA GLY A 917 13.93 -25.98 -11.06
C GLY A 917 14.29 -27.46 -11.11
N ILE A 918 15.55 -27.81 -11.41
CA ILE A 918 16.01 -29.22 -11.39
C ILE A 918 15.91 -29.89 -10.01
N ARG A 919 15.71 -29.11 -8.94
CA ARG A 919 15.63 -29.59 -7.56
C ARG A 919 14.34 -30.36 -7.27
N PHE A 920 13.39 -30.42 -8.22
CA PHE A 920 12.21 -31.28 -8.11
C PHE A 920 12.59 -32.76 -8.00
N LEU A 921 13.76 -33.14 -8.50
CA LEU A 921 14.33 -34.49 -8.38
C LEU A 921 14.55 -34.92 -6.92
N ALA A 922 14.56 -33.99 -5.95
CA ALA A 922 14.52 -34.29 -4.52
C ALA A 922 13.34 -35.21 -4.15
N ALA A 923 12.21 -35.09 -4.85
CA ALA A 923 11.05 -35.96 -4.67
C ALA A 923 11.38 -37.43 -4.92
N GLY A 924 12.33 -37.75 -5.82
CA GLY A 924 12.77 -39.12 -6.08
C GLY A 924 13.38 -39.78 -4.83
N THR A 925 14.18 -39.04 -4.07
CA THR A 925 14.70 -39.49 -2.77
C THR A 925 13.55 -39.74 -1.78
N LEU A 926 12.58 -38.81 -1.69
CA LEU A 926 11.42 -38.96 -0.82
C LEU A 926 10.54 -40.17 -1.18
N ILE A 927 10.26 -40.38 -2.47
CA ILE A 927 9.46 -41.50 -2.99
C ILE A 927 10.14 -42.84 -2.70
N SER A 928 11.47 -42.91 -2.82
CA SER A 928 12.22 -44.12 -2.47
C SER A 928 12.01 -44.55 -1.00
N TRP A 929 11.76 -43.59 -0.11
CA TRP A 929 11.47 -43.84 1.31
C TRP A 929 10.01 -44.26 1.55
N VAL A 930 9.05 -43.73 0.77
CA VAL A 930 7.65 -44.20 0.83
C VAL A 930 7.57 -45.66 0.39
N LYS A 931 8.30 -46.02 -0.68
CA LYS A 931 8.39 -47.41 -1.17
C LYS A 931 8.96 -48.39 -0.15
N SER A 932 9.74 -47.93 0.84
CA SER A 932 10.25 -48.78 1.93
C SER A 932 9.25 -49.01 3.09
N LYS A 933 7.96 -48.77 2.86
CA LYS A 933 6.86 -48.90 3.84
C LYS A 933 7.05 -48.03 5.09
N PHE A 934 7.50 -46.79 4.93
CA PHE A 934 7.70 -45.84 6.03
C PHE A 934 8.67 -46.30 7.12
N LYS A 935 9.62 -47.21 6.82
CA LYS A 935 10.79 -47.46 7.68
C LYS A 935 11.78 -46.28 7.57
N ILE A 936 11.32 -45.07 7.87
CA ILE A 936 12.10 -43.84 7.81
C ILE A 936 12.99 -43.79 9.07
N SER A 937 14.28 -43.55 8.88
CA SER A 937 15.18 -43.34 10.02
C SER A 937 14.83 -42.03 10.74
N PRO A 938 15.07 -41.92 12.05
CA PRO A 938 14.81 -40.68 12.81
C PRO A 938 15.43 -39.43 12.16
N PHE A 939 16.62 -39.58 11.59
CA PHE A 939 17.29 -38.51 10.84
C PHE A 939 16.47 -38.02 9.64
N TRP A 940 16.02 -38.95 8.79
CA TRP A 940 15.28 -38.60 7.59
C TRP A 940 13.87 -38.09 7.88
N LEU A 941 13.25 -38.53 8.99
CA LEU A 941 11.97 -37.97 9.44
C LEU A 941 12.13 -36.50 9.86
N PHE A 942 13.21 -36.15 10.56
CA PHE A 942 13.52 -34.76 10.88
C PHE A 942 13.74 -33.92 9.62
N VAL A 943 14.59 -34.40 8.69
CA VAL A 943 14.86 -33.69 7.43
C VAL A 943 13.59 -33.50 6.59
N ALA A 944 12.74 -34.53 6.49
CA ALA A 944 11.46 -34.45 5.79
C ALA A 944 10.50 -33.47 6.47
N SER A 945 10.48 -33.41 7.80
CA SER A 945 9.65 -32.47 8.56
C SER A 945 10.08 -31.02 8.30
N VAL A 946 11.38 -30.72 8.31
CA VAL A 946 11.90 -29.38 7.98
C VAL A 946 11.54 -29.01 6.54
N PHE A 947 11.73 -29.95 5.60
CA PHE A 947 11.42 -29.75 4.19
C PHE A 947 9.92 -29.44 3.97
N LEU A 948 9.03 -30.21 4.59
CA LEU A 948 7.58 -30.05 4.44
C LEU A 948 7.06 -28.81 5.15
N LEU A 949 7.50 -28.53 6.38
CA LEU A 949 7.07 -27.33 7.09
C LEU A 949 7.56 -26.06 6.39
N GLY A 950 8.80 -26.05 5.89
CA GLY A 950 9.34 -24.94 5.10
C GLY A 950 8.53 -24.67 3.83
N LEU A 951 7.92 -25.70 3.25
CA LEU A 951 7.03 -25.57 2.10
C LEU A 951 5.60 -25.16 2.48
N LEU A 952 5.02 -25.80 3.51
CA LEU A 952 3.60 -25.67 3.83
C LEU A 952 3.26 -24.36 4.55
N ILE A 953 4.13 -23.87 5.44
CA ILE A 953 3.88 -22.63 6.19
C ILE A 953 3.61 -21.44 5.24
N PRO A 954 4.46 -21.13 4.24
CA PRO A 954 4.20 -20.01 3.34
C PRO A 954 2.98 -20.22 2.43
N LEU A 955 2.52 -21.45 2.23
CA LEU A 955 1.28 -21.72 1.47
C LEU A 955 0.01 -21.41 2.25
N ILE A 956 0.11 -21.22 3.57
CA ILE A 956 -1.03 -21.03 4.47
C ILE A 956 -1.01 -19.65 5.12
N PHE A 957 0.18 -19.13 5.41
CA PHE A 957 0.36 -17.89 6.17
C PHE A 957 1.24 -16.88 5.44
N VAL A 958 0.89 -15.60 5.59
CA VAL A 958 1.73 -14.46 5.26
C VAL A 958 2.03 -13.64 6.52
N GLN A 959 3.16 -12.94 6.56
CA GLN A 959 3.46 -12.02 7.66
C GLN A 959 2.85 -10.65 7.40
N LYS A 960 2.31 -10.01 8.45
CA LYS A 960 1.82 -8.62 8.39
C LYS A 960 2.96 -7.65 8.03
N GLY A 961 2.67 -6.62 7.25
CA GLY A 961 3.65 -5.65 6.71
C GLY A 961 4.29 -6.14 5.40
N THR A 962 5.00 -7.26 5.40
CA THR A 962 5.60 -7.81 4.16
C THR A 962 5.44 -9.32 4.02
N ALA A 963 4.79 -9.75 2.94
CA ALA A 963 4.68 -11.16 2.59
C ALA A 963 6.06 -11.78 2.27
N TRP A 964 7.04 -10.98 1.84
CA TRP A 964 8.41 -11.44 1.53
C TRP A 964 9.12 -12.12 2.71
N ASN A 965 8.68 -11.84 3.93
CA ASN A 965 9.24 -12.45 5.12
C ASN A 965 8.85 -13.94 5.24
N THR A 966 7.59 -14.28 4.99
CA THR A 966 7.10 -15.68 5.08
C THR A 966 7.65 -16.60 3.99
N ILE A 967 7.96 -16.10 2.78
CA ILE A 967 8.53 -16.97 1.73
C ILE A 967 9.90 -17.54 2.12
N GLN A 968 10.60 -16.91 3.08
CA GLN A 968 11.92 -17.35 3.52
C GLN A 968 11.90 -18.69 4.27
N PHE A 969 10.74 -19.15 4.77
CA PHE A 969 10.57 -20.54 5.22
C PHE A 969 10.90 -21.54 4.11
N PHE A 970 10.50 -21.22 2.87
CA PHE A 970 10.70 -22.07 1.71
C PHE A 970 12.17 -22.14 1.29
N TYR A 971 13.01 -21.18 1.69
CA TYR A 971 14.44 -21.21 1.38
C TYR A 971 15.11 -22.44 2.00
N TYR A 972 14.76 -22.80 3.25
CA TYR A 972 15.26 -24.03 3.88
C TYR A 972 14.87 -25.28 3.08
N THR A 973 13.65 -25.32 2.51
CA THR A 973 13.21 -26.38 1.60
C THR A 973 14.07 -26.41 0.34
N LEU A 974 14.36 -25.26 -0.30
CA LEU A 974 15.20 -25.18 -1.50
C LEU A 974 16.63 -25.71 -1.24
N TYR A 975 17.22 -25.39 -0.08
CA TYR A 975 18.57 -25.87 0.26
C TYR A 975 18.61 -27.35 0.62
N LEU A 976 17.60 -27.86 1.33
CA LEU A 976 17.47 -29.31 1.52
C LEU A 976 17.21 -30.02 0.18
N ALA A 977 16.46 -29.40 -0.74
CA ALA A 977 16.23 -29.93 -2.08
C ALA A 977 17.54 -30.02 -2.90
N ASN A 978 18.47 -29.07 -2.75
CA ASN A 978 19.82 -29.16 -3.35
C ASN A 978 20.51 -30.45 -2.93
N ILE A 979 20.56 -30.72 -1.62
CA ILE A 979 21.19 -31.90 -1.04
C ILE A 979 20.49 -33.19 -1.53
N LEU A 980 19.17 -33.26 -1.39
CA LEU A 980 18.39 -34.45 -1.74
C LEU A 980 18.45 -34.77 -3.24
N THR A 981 18.48 -33.74 -4.08
CA THR A 981 18.62 -33.88 -5.54
C THR A 981 19.98 -34.43 -5.93
N ALA A 982 21.08 -33.91 -5.35
CA ALA A 982 22.41 -34.42 -5.62
C ALA A 982 22.57 -35.89 -5.22
N ILE A 983 22.01 -36.28 -4.07
CA ILE A 983 21.99 -37.67 -3.60
C ILE A 983 21.22 -38.55 -4.59
N PHE A 984 20.00 -38.15 -4.96
CA PHE A 984 19.16 -38.90 -5.90
C PHE A 984 19.82 -39.08 -7.27
N PHE A 985 20.30 -37.97 -7.82
CA PHE A 985 20.90 -37.93 -9.15
C PHE A 985 22.12 -38.84 -9.22
N TRP A 986 23.04 -38.75 -8.26
CA TRP A 986 24.19 -39.64 -8.19
C TRP A 986 23.77 -41.11 -8.02
N GLN A 987 22.80 -41.41 -7.14
CA GLN A 987 22.33 -42.78 -6.95
C GLN A 987 21.73 -43.40 -8.23
N THR A 988 21.15 -42.58 -9.09
CA THR A 988 20.55 -42.99 -10.36
C THR A 988 21.61 -43.32 -11.40
N ILE A 989 22.65 -42.48 -11.52
CA ILE A 989 23.65 -42.59 -12.60
C ILE A 989 24.92 -43.35 -12.21
N LYS A 990 25.17 -43.61 -10.91
CA LYS A 990 26.44 -44.19 -10.42
C LYS A 990 26.85 -45.50 -11.09
N ASN A 991 25.89 -46.26 -11.60
CA ASN A 991 26.10 -47.56 -12.24
C ASN A 991 26.13 -47.47 -13.78
N TRP A 992 25.93 -46.29 -14.36
CA TRP A 992 25.95 -46.10 -15.81
C TRP A 992 27.40 -46.11 -16.36
N PRO A 993 27.62 -46.32 -17.66
CA PRO A 993 28.95 -46.15 -18.26
C PRO A 993 29.54 -44.75 -18.00
N LYS A 994 30.85 -44.65 -17.73
CA LYS A 994 31.51 -43.37 -17.36
C LYS A 994 31.23 -42.22 -18.34
N VAL A 995 31.21 -42.49 -19.64
CA VAL A 995 30.92 -41.47 -20.67
C VAL A 995 29.50 -40.91 -20.50
N THR A 996 28.51 -41.78 -20.30
CA THR A 996 27.11 -41.37 -20.06
C THR A 996 26.94 -40.66 -18.73
N GLN A 997 27.71 -41.02 -17.69
CA GLN A 997 27.71 -40.28 -16.43
C GLN A 997 28.20 -38.85 -16.61
N ILE A 998 29.33 -38.67 -17.32
CA ILE A 998 29.90 -37.34 -17.60
C ILE A 998 28.89 -36.51 -18.39
N PHE A 999 28.30 -37.07 -19.45
CA PHE A 999 27.30 -36.37 -20.25
C PHE A 999 26.08 -35.95 -19.41
N ALA A 1000 25.54 -36.85 -18.57
CA ALA A 1000 24.43 -36.55 -17.69
C ALA A 1000 24.76 -35.44 -16.68
N ILE A 1001 25.95 -35.49 -16.06
CA ILE A 1001 26.43 -34.46 -15.14
C ILE A 1001 26.58 -33.11 -15.86
N THR A 1002 27.11 -33.09 -17.08
CA THR A 1002 27.24 -31.85 -17.87
C THR A 1002 25.88 -31.22 -18.15
N ILE A 1003 24.90 -31.99 -18.63
CA ILE A 1003 23.53 -31.48 -18.86
C ILE A 1003 22.92 -30.96 -17.56
N PHE A 1004 23.06 -31.73 -16.48
CA PHE A 1004 22.58 -31.35 -15.16
C PHE A 1004 23.14 -29.99 -14.72
N CYS A 1005 24.44 -29.76 -14.90
CA CYS A 1005 25.09 -28.49 -14.59
C CYS A 1005 24.60 -27.35 -15.51
N VAL A 1006 24.52 -27.58 -16.82
CA VAL A 1006 24.11 -26.56 -17.81
C VAL A 1006 22.69 -26.06 -17.56
N ILE A 1007 21.75 -26.93 -17.19
CA ILE A 1007 20.35 -26.55 -16.90
C ILE A 1007 20.24 -25.76 -15.57
N THR A 1008 21.17 -25.97 -14.64
CA THR A 1008 21.12 -25.38 -13.29
C THR A 1008 21.59 -23.92 -13.27
N ILE A 1009 22.59 -23.60 -14.07
CA ILE A 1009 23.34 -22.33 -14.04
C ILE A 1009 22.59 -21.06 -14.52
N PRO A 1010 21.62 -21.09 -15.48
CA PRO A 1010 21.11 -19.89 -16.15
C PRO A 1010 20.60 -18.79 -15.21
N THR A 1011 19.78 -19.14 -14.21
CA THR A 1011 19.29 -18.17 -13.22
C THR A 1011 20.44 -17.48 -12.50
N THR A 1012 21.43 -18.24 -12.02
CA THR A 1012 22.57 -17.70 -11.27
C THR A 1012 23.40 -16.74 -12.11
N LEU A 1013 23.72 -17.10 -13.36
CA LEU A 1013 24.44 -16.22 -14.27
C LEU A 1013 23.65 -14.95 -14.57
N SER A 1014 22.35 -15.08 -14.84
CA SER A 1014 21.50 -13.92 -15.13
C SER A 1014 21.37 -12.97 -13.95
N THR A 1015 21.22 -13.48 -12.72
CA THR A 1015 21.14 -12.65 -11.52
C THR A 1015 22.41 -11.82 -11.36
N VAL A 1016 23.57 -12.47 -11.44
CA VAL A 1016 24.86 -11.79 -11.29
C VAL A 1016 25.06 -10.77 -12.42
N TYR A 1017 24.83 -11.18 -13.67
CA TYR A 1017 25.07 -10.34 -14.84
C TYR A 1017 24.18 -9.10 -14.91
N TYR A 1018 22.87 -9.25 -14.68
CA TYR A 1018 21.92 -8.14 -14.84
C TYR A 1018 21.73 -7.28 -13.59
N HIS A 1019 21.97 -7.81 -12.39
CA HIS A 1019 21.68 -7.08 -11.15
C HIS A 1019 22.91 -6.68 -10.34
N TYR A 1020 24.01 -7.44 -10.42
CA TYR A 1020 25.17 -7.25 -9.52
C TYR A 1020 26.49 -6.94 -10.21
N LEU A 1021 26.67 -7.25 -11.49
CA LEU A 1021 27.81 -6.77 -12.29
C LEU A 1021 27.67 -5.32 -12.79
N PRO A 1022 26.48 -4.76 -13.09
CA PRO A 1022 26.38 -3.39 -13.61
C PRO A 1022 27.00 -2.36 -12.65
N GLN A 1023 27.62 -1.33 -13.22
CA GLN A 1023 28.38 -0.30 -12.47
C GLN A 1023 27.49 0.64 -11.66
N ARG A 1024 26.23 0.87 -12.06
CA ARG A 1024 25.34 1.84 -11.41
C ARG A 1024 24.55 1.16 -10.28
N PRO A 1025 24.75 1.52 -9.01
CA PRO A 1025 23.86 1.05 -7.94
C PRO A 1025 22.46 1.69 -8.06
N PRO A 1026 21.43 1.06 -7.50
CA PRO A 1026 20.10 1.67 -7.36
C PRO A 1026 20.05 2.78 -6.30
N ALA A 1027 20.83 2.68 -5.22
CA ALA A 1027 20.81 3.61 -4.09
C ALA A 1027 22.21 4.10 -3.70
N ARG A 1028 22.29 5.31 -3.12
CA ARG A 1028 23.54 5.92 -2.62
C ARG A 1028 23.36 6.68 -1.31
N LEU A 1029 24.46 6.83 -0.56
CA LEU A 1029 24.66 7.86 0.46
C LEU A 1029 25.72 8.83 -0.04
N SER A 1030 25.41 10.11 -0.18
CA SER A 1030 26.39 11.09 -0.69
C SER A 1030 27.56 11.28 0.29
N PHE A 1031 28.70 11.80 -0.19
CA PHE A 1031 29.78 12.16 0.73
C PHE A 1031 29.40 13.30 1.67
N SER A 1032 28.56 14.25 1.23
CA SER A 1032 28.06 15.35 2.04
C SER A 1032 27.14 14.84 3.16
N GLU A 1033 26.21 13.93 2.86
CA GLU A 1033 25.39 13.29 3.90
C GLU A 1033 26.25 12.42 4.84
N PHE A 1034 27.18 11.64 4.29
CA PHE A 1034 28.09 10.80 5.09
C PHE A 1034 28.95 11.63 6.05
N GLU A 1035 29.50 12.76 5.59
CA GLU A 1035 30.23 13.72 6.43
C GLU A 1035 29.35 14.26 7.57
N ALA A 1036 28.11 14.63 7.26
CA ALA A 1036 27.17 15.13 8.27
C ALA A 1036 26.83 14.07 9.33
N LEU A 1037 26.67 12.81 8.92
CA LEU A 1037 26.40 11.69 9.81
C LEU A 1037 27.62 11.32 10.67
N GLU A 1038 28.82 11.36 10.10
CA GLU A 1038 30.08 11.18 10.84
C GLU A 1038 30.35 12.35 11.81
N PHE A 1039 29.95 13.57 11.47
CA PHE A 1039 29.92 14.69 12.41
C PHE A 1039 28.96 14.38 13.57
N LEU A 1040 27.71 14.02 13.27
CA LEU A 1040 26.70 13.73 14.28
C LEU A 1040 27.11 12.59 15.22
N LYS A 1041 27.80 11.57 14.70
CA LYS A 1041 28.37 10.47 15.48
C LYS A 1041 29.35 10.91 16.57
N ARG A 1042 30.09 12.00 16.34
CA ARG A 1042 31.07 12.54 17.31
C ARG A 1042 30.42 13.39 18.40
N GLU A 1043 29.18 13.84 18.18
CA GLU A 1043 28.47 14.66 19.15
C GLU A 1043 28.10 13.84 20.40
N PRO A 1044 28.24 14.41 21.62
CA PRO A 1044 28.03 13.68 22.86
C PRO A 1044 26.56 13.30 23.07
N ASP A 1045 26.30 12.06 23.48
CA ASP A 1045 24.95 11.65 23.83
C ASP A 1045 24.52 12.19 25.21
N PRO A 1046 23.31 12.77 25.33
CA PRO A 1046 22.73 13.08 26.64
C PRO A 1046 22.35 11.80 27.40
N PRO A 1047 22.11 11.88 28.73
CA PRO A 1047 21.65 10.75 29.52
C PRO A 1047 20.35 10.15 28.94
N GLY A 1048 20.43 8.94 28.38
CA GLY A 1048 19.33 8.29 27.66
C GLY A 1048 19.60 8.03 26.16
N GLY A 1049 20.65 8.62 25.60
CA GLY A 1049 21.03 8.53 24.17
C GLY A 1049 20.51 9.71 23.35
N GLY A 1050 21.24 10.12 22.30
CA GLY A 1050 20.82 11.22 21.42
C GLY A 1050 19.71 10.80 20.47
N THR A 1051 18.54 11.43 20.60
CA THR A 1051 17.41 11.28 19.68
C THR A 1051 17.51 12.28 18.54
N VAL A 1052 17.48 11.78 17.30
CA VAL A 1052 17.51 12.55 16.07
C VAL A 1052 16.11 12.63 15.46
N LEU A 1053 15.63 13.84 15.23
CA LEU A 1053 14.43 14.12 14.46
C LEU A 1053 14.82 14.42 13.01
N SER A 1054 14.31 13.61 12.09
CA SER A 1054 14.45 13.80 10.65
C SER A 1054 13.06 13.89 10.02
N ARG A 1055 12.99 14.36 8.77
CA ARG A 1055 11.72 14.43 8.05
C ARG A 1055 11.25 13.02 7.69
N ALA A 1056 9.95 12.76 7.89
CA ALA A 1056 9.33 11.51 7.48
C ALA A 1056 9.47 11.28 5.96
N TYR A 1057 9.65 10.01 5.58
CA TYR A 1057 9.81 9.59 4.18
C TYR A 1057 8.66 10.09 3.29
N ASP A 1058 9.02 10.59 2.10
CA ASP A 1058 8.08 11.11 1.10
C ASP A 1058 8.41 10.51 -0.27
N GLU A 1059 7.63 9.49 -0.66
CA GLU A 1059 7.81 8.77 -1.93
C GLU A 1059 7.79 9.70 -3.15
N LYS A 1060 7.06 10.83 -3.09
CA LYS A 1060 6.96 11.80 -4.19
C LYS A 1060 8.28 12.52 -4.47
N LEU A 1061 9.25 12.45 -3.55
CA LEU A 1061 10.59 12.99 -3.79
C LEU A 1061 11.38 12.11 -4.76
N ARG A 1062 11.05 10.83 -4.90
CA ARG A 1062 11.80 9.88 -5.73
C ARG A 1062 11.90 10.33 -7.19
N ASP A 1063 10.81 10.87 -7.76
CA ASP A 1063 10.75 11.35 -9.14
C ASP A 1063 11.64 12.59 -9.40
N LYS A 1064 12.19 13.19 -8.33
CA LYS A 1064 13.06 14.38 -8.40
C LYS A 1064 14.54 14.04 -8.48
N PHE A 1065 14.92 12.77 -8.36
CA PHE A 1065 16.33 12.33 -8.34
C PHE A 1065 16.60 11.28 -9.42
N ASP A 1066 17.74 11.40 -10.09
CA ASP A 1066 18.25 10.35 -10.97
C ASP A 1066 18.95 9.24 -10.17
N LEU A 1067 18.97 8.02 -10.71
CA LEU A 1067 19.74 6.91 -10.12
C LEU A 1067 21.26 7.23 -10.08
N PRO A 1068 22.03 6.74 -9.09
CA PRO A 1068 21.56 6.14 -7.84
C PRO A 1068 20.79 7.14 -6.97
N LEU A 1069 19.64 6.70 -6.46
CA LEU A 1069 18.77 7.51 -5.60
C LEU A 1069 19.43 7.69 -4.22
N PRO A 1070 19.42 8.88 -3.62
CA PRO A 1070 19.78 9.07 -2.21
C PRO A 1070 18.96 8.15 -1.29
N LEU A 1071 19.57 7.64 -0.21
CA LEU A 1071 18.90 6.73 0.73
C LEU A 1071 17.61 7.31 1.29
N PHE A 1072 17.55 8.61 1.56
CA PHE A 1072 16.36 9.28 2.11
C PHE A 1072 15.15 9.33 1.15
N VAL A 1073 15.35 9.12 -0.16
CA VAL A 1073 14.25 9.05 -1.15
C VAL A 1073 14.11 7.66 -1.80
N TYR A 1074 15.08 6.77 -1.61
CA TYR A 1074 15.06 5.43 -2.20
C TYR A 1074 13.91 4.59 -1.62
N GLN A 1075 13.82 4.54 -0.30
CA GLN A 1075 12.78 3.89 0.51
C GLN A 1075 12.86 4.48 1.92
N THR A 1076 11.81 4.34 2.73
CA THR A 1076 11.91 4.61 4.19
C THR A 1076 13.09 3.81 4.75
N SER A 1077 14.00 4.42 5.51
CA SER A 1077 15.31 3.80 5.78
C SER A 1077 15.90 4.24 7.11
N ALA A 1078 16.63 3.33 7.75
CA ALA A 1078 17.34 3.55 9.02
C ALA A 1078 18.73 4.20 8.86
N TYR A 1079 18.96 4.94 7.77
CA TYR A 1079 20.33 5.33 7.37
C TYR A 1079 20.97 6.33 8.33
N ILE A 1080 20.18 7.25 8.91
CA ILE A 1080 20.70 8.20 9.88
C ILE A 1080 21.19 7.42 11.10
N SER A 1081 20.39 6.49 11.63
CA SER A 1081 20.84 5.62 12.72
C SER A 1081 22.03 4.73 12.37
N ALA A 1082 22.08 4.17 11.16
CA ALA A 1082 23.16 3.29 10.73
C ALA A 1082 24.53 4.00 10.74
N PHE A 1083 24.59 5.24 10.26
CA PHE A 1083 25.87 5.95 10.07
C PHE A 1083 26.20 6.96 11.16
N SER A 1084 25.20 7.54 11.85
CA SER A 1084 25.44 8.42 12.99
C SER A 1084 25.61 7.69 14.32
N GLU A 1085 25.27 6.40 14.38
CA GLU A 1085 25.18 5.62 15.63
C GLU A 1085 24.22 6.23 16.68
N LYS A 1086 23.34 7.15 16.27
CA LYS A 1086 22.30 7.77 17.10
C LYS A 1086 20.92 7.20 16.80
N ARG A 1087 19.96 7.36 17.72
CA ARG A 1087 18.61 6.81 17.56
C ARG A 1087 17.71 7.82 16.86
N GLU A 1088 16.92 7.39 15.89
CA GLU A 1088 15.91 8.22 15.24
C GLU A 1088 14.62 8.25 16.06
N PHE A 1089 13.92 9.39 16.05
CA PHE A 1089 12.60 9.53 16.67
C PHE A 1089 11.62 8.53 16.07
N THR A 1090 11.53 8.50 14.74
CA THR A 1090 10.89 7.45 13.94
C THR A 1090 11.60 7.37 12.60
N ALA A 1091 11.85 6.15 12.12
CA ALA A 1091 12.35 5.90 10.77
C ALA A 1091 11.96 4.49 10.33
N ASP A 1092 12.17 4.17 9.06
CA ASP A 1092 11.99 2.82 8.50
C ASP A 1092 10.63 2.20 8.87
N GLU A 1093 9.58 2.79 8.31
CA GLU A 1093 8.17 2.43 8.56
C GLU A 1093 7.91 0.94 8.27
N VAL A 1094 8.61 0.38 7.27
CA VAL A 1094 8.52 -1.04 6.89
C VAL A 1094 8.96 -1.94 8.04
N ASN A 1095 10.14 -1.68 8.64
CA ASN A 1095 10.61 -2.48 9.76
C ASN A 1095 9.79 -2.24 11.04
N LEU A 1096 9.26 -1.03 11.27
CA LEU A 1096 8.34 -0.76 12.38
C LEU A 1096 7.03 -1.56 12.26
N GLU A 1097 6.49 -1.69 11.05
CA GLU A 1097 5.32 -2.52 10.80
C GLU A 1097 5.63 -4.01 11.01
N ILE A 1098 6.78 -4.49 10.52
CA ILE A 1098 7.24 -5.88 10.65
C ILE A 1098 7.34 -6.33 12.12
N ILE A 1099 7.81 -5.45 13.01
CA ILE A 1099 7.96 -5.74 14.45
C ILE A 1099 6.68 -5.45 15.26
N GLY A 1100 5.64 -4.91 14.61
CA GLY A 1100 4.34 -4.61 15.22
C GLY A 1100 4.37 -3.40 16.16
N GLN A 1101 5.18 -2.39 15.85
CA GLN A 1101 5.26 -1.14 16.60
C GLN A 1101 4.18 -0.16 16.11
N ASN A 1102 3.50 0.52 17.04
CA ASN A 1102 2.57 1.60 16.65
C ASN A 1102 3.37 2.89 16.43
N TYR A 1103 3.65 3.22 15.16
CA TYR A 1103 4.51 4.33 14.77
C TYR A 1103 3.77 5.50 14.11
N GLN A 1104 2.51 5.29 13.68
CA GLN A 1104 1.76 6.24 12.86
C GLN A 1104 1.62 7.62 13.53
N ASP A 1105 1.39 7.65 14.85
CA ASP A 1105 1.29 8.90 15.62
C ASP A 1105 2.58 9.74 15.55
N ARG A 1106 3.75 9.09 15.57
CA ARG A 1106 5.04 9.79 15.49
C ARG A 1106 5.32 10.32 14.09
N VAL A 1107 5.03 9.54 13.05
CA VAL A 1107 5.17 9.98 11.64
C VAL A 1107 4.29 11.19 11.35
N VAL A 1108 3.04 11.19 11.81
CA VAL A 1108 2.16 12.37 11.67
C VAL A 1108 2.73 13.57 12.43
N GLY A 1109 3.28 13.35 13.63
CA GLY A 1109 3.96 14.37 14.41
C GLY A 1109 5.20 14.96 13.74
N GLU A 1110 6.04 14.13 13.13
CA GLU A 1110 7.20 14.55 12.33
C GLU A 1110 6.76 15.44 11.16
N LYS A 1111 5.78 14.97 10.38
CA LYS A 1111 5.24 15.74 9.25
C LYS A 1111 4.67 17.08 9.70
N GLU A 1112 3.96 17.13 10.82
CA GLU A 1112 3.43 18.37 11.37
C GLU A 1112 4.54 19.31 11.86
N PHE A 1113 5.55 18.77 12.53
CA PHE A 1113 6.69 19.55 13.01
C PHE A 1113 7.43 20.26 11.87
N PHE A 1114 7.68 19.60 10.75
CA PHE A 1114 8.39 20.22 9.62
C PHE A 1114 7.53 21.20 8.80
N LYS A 1115 6.20 21.16 8.94
CA LYS A 1115 5.24 22.05 8.25
C LYS A 1115 4.79 23.25 9.10
N THR A 1116 4.77 23.11 10.42
CA THR A 1116 4.18 24.11 11.32
C THR A 1116 4.99 25.40 11.39
N ARG A 1117 4.28 26.54 11.47
CA ARG A 1117 4.83 27.85 11.85
C ARG A 1117 4.53 28.22 13.31
N ASP A 1118 3.73 27.40 14.00
CA ASP A 1118 3.43 27.58 15.42
C ASP A 1118 4.63 27.17 16.26
N GLU A 1119 5.31 28.18 16.80
CA GLU A 1119 6.52 28.05 17.60
C GLU A 1119 6.27 27.35 18.94
N ASN A 1120 5.10 27.58 19.56
CA ASN A 1120 4.77 26.96 20.84
C ASN A 1120 4.58 25.46 20.67
N PHE A 1121 3.82 25.06 19.64
CA PHE A 1121 3.67 23.64 19.29
C PHE A 1121 5.02 23.00 18.98
N ALA A 1122 5.88 23.67 18.18
CA ALA A 1122 7.17 23.11 17.81
C ALA A 1122 8.10 22.93 19.02
N LYS A 1123 8.16 23.91 19.94
CA LYS A 1123 8.92 23.80 21.20
C LYS A 1123 8.38 22.71 22.11
N GLU A 1124 7.06 22.63 22.27
CA GLU A 1124 6.42 21.57 23.06
C GLU A 1124 6.69 20.19 22.44
N PHE A 1125 6.63 20.06 21.11
CA PHE A 1125 6.91 18.83 20.39
C PHE A 1125 8.35 18.34 20.64
N LEU A 1126 9.35 19.22 20.52
CA LEU A 1126 10.76 18.87 20.77
C LEU A 1126 10.96 18.41 22.23
N ARG A 1127 10.40 19.15 23.19
CA ARG A 1127 10.52 18.84 24.62
C ARG A 1127 9.80 17.55 25.01
N LYS A 1128 8.55 17.37 24.55
CA LYS A 1128 7.72 16.20 24.89
C LYS A 1128 8.30 14.89 24.35
N ASN A 1129 8.95 14.95 23.19
CA ASN A 1129 9.53 13.78 22.52
C ASN A 1129 11.02 13.55 22.82
N ASN A 1130 11.62 14.36 23.71
CA ASN A 1130 13.04 14.30 24.06
C ASN A 1130 13.98 14.36 22.84
N ILE A 1131 13.68 15.26 21.89
CA ILE A 1131 14.53 15.44 20.70
C ILE A 1131 15.81 16.18 21.08
N ASN A 1132 16.97 15.67 20.63
CA ASN A 1132 18.27 16.28 20.91
C ASN A 1132 18.90 16.89 19.68
N TYR A 1133 18.70 16.27 18.52
CA TYR A 1133 19.23 16.74 17.25
C TYR A 1133 18.11 16.78 16.20
N ILE A 1134 18.18 17.76 15.31
CA ILE A 1134 17.32 17.85 14.13
C ILE A 1134 18.24 17.73 12.91
N TYR A 1135 17.99 16.70 12.09
CA TYR A 1135 18.71 16.43 10.85
C TYR A 1135 17.84 16.84 9.66
N VAL A 1136 18.32 17.78 8.84
CA VAL A 1136 17.54 18.34 7.72
C VAL A 1136 18.36 18.29 6.44
N THR A 1137 17.82 17.65 5.41
CA THR A 1137 18.42 17.74 4.07
C THR A 1137 18.01 19.07 3.41
N LYS A 1138 18.93 19.73 2.71
CA LYS A 1138 18.68 21.02 2.04
C LYS A 1138 17.74 20.90 0.83
N PHE A 1139 17.44 19.68 0.40
CA PHE A 1139 16.47 19.37 -0.64
C PHE A 1139 15.02 19.44 -0.13
N GLU A 1140 14.85 19.40 1.18
CA GLU A 1140 13.55 19.40 1.84
C GLU A 1140 13.24 20.80 2.38
N ARG A 1141 12.00 21.25 2.16
CA ARG A 1141 11.51 22.51 2.71
C ARG A 1141 11.17 22.30 4.19
N TRP A 1142 11.75 23.13 5.06
CA TRP A 1142 11.38 23.24 6.47
C TRP A 1142 10.70 24.60 6.67
N ASP A 1143 9.41 24.59 6.98
CA ASP A 1143 8.58 25.81 7.03
C ASP A 1143 8.61 26.54 8.39
N SER A 1144 9.14 25.90 9.44
CA SER A 1144 9.26 26.50 10.77
C SER A 1144 10.34 27.58 10.81
N ASN A 1145 10.13 28.61 11.62
CA ASN A 1145 11.11 29.69 11.78
C ASN A 1145 12.30 29.20 12.62
N GLU A 1146 13.39 28.81 11.95
CA GLU A 1146 14.64 28.33 12.58
C GLU A 1146 15.14 29.27 13.70
N LYS A 1147 14.87 30.58 13.60
CA LYS A 1147 15.38 31.60 14.55
C LYS A 1147 14.69 31.62 15.90
N ASN A 1148 13.45 31.12 15.99
CA ASN A 1148 12.62 31.26 17.18
C ASN A 1148 12.41 29.92 17.92
N LEU A 1149 12.96 28.83 17.38
CA LEU A 1149 13.06 27.56 18.08
C LEU A 1149 14.26 27.60 19.03
N ASP A 1150 14.15 26.95 20.18
CA ASP A 1150 15.26 26.83 21.15
C ASP A 1150 16.29 25.80 20.63
N ILE A 1151 16.92 26.12 19.50
CA ILE A 1151 17.84 25.26 18.76
C ILE A 1151 19.10 26.03 18.34
N LYS A 1152 20.22 25.31 18.22
CA LYS A 1152 21.50 25.83 17.76
C LYS A 1152 21.98 25.03 16.55
N LYS A 1153 22.20 25.69 15.41
CA LYS A 1153 22.85 25.04 14.26
C LYS A 1153 24.30 24.69 14.59
N ILE A 1154 24.65 23.41 14.49
CA ILE A 1154 25.98 22.89 14.84
C ILE A 1154 26.77 22.38 13.64
N PHE A 1155 26.10 22.11 12.50
CA PHE A 1155 26.76 21.68 11.26
C PHE A 1155 25.96 22.15 10.03
N GLU A 1156 26.67 22.47 8.95
CA GLU A 1156 26.10 22.76 7.65
C GLU A 1156 27.13 22.49 6.54
N ASN A 1157 26.72 21.74 5.51
CA ASN A 1157 27.47 21.57 4.26
C ASN A 1157 26.53 21.71 3.05
N ASP A 1158 26.95 21.31 1.86
CA ASP A 1158 26.18 21.52 0.62
C ASP A 1158 24.82 20.81 0.59
N GLU A 1159 24.65 19.70 1.33
CA GLU A 1159 23.43 18.89 1.30
C GLU A 1159 22.66 18.85 2.63
N VAL A 1160 23.31 19.10 3.78
CA VAL A 1160 22.71 18.85 5.11
C VAL A 1160 22.92 20.01 6.07
N LYS A 1161 21.94 20.23 6.94
CA LYS A 1161 22.06 21.04 8.16
C LYS A 1161 21.70 20.20 9.39
N ILE A 1162 22.44 20.40 10.49
CA ILE A 1162 22.16 19.74 11.77
C ILE A 1162 22.02 20.80 12.86
N TYR A 1163 20.98 20.65 13.67
CA TYR A 1163 20.68 21.50 14.82
C TYR A 1163 20.70 20.69 16.11
N GLN A 1164 21.19 21.28 17.18
CA GLN A 1164 21.07 20.80 18.55
C GLN A 1164 19.88 21.50 19.21
N VAL A 1165 19.04 20.75 19.92
CA VAL A 1165 17.96 21.30 20.77
C VAL A 1165 18.54 21.71 22.12
N LEU A 1166 18.19 22.91 22.61
CA LEU A 1166 18.75 23.54 23.82
C LEU A 1166 17.98 23.22 25.10
#